data_AF-A0A067N1S2-F1
#
_entry.id   AF-A0A067N1S2-F1
#
_cell.length_a   1.000
_cell.length_b   1.000
_cell.length_c   1.000
_cell.angle_alpha   90.00
_cell.angle_beta   90.00
_cell.angle_gamma   90.00
#
_symmetry.space_group_name_H-M   'P 1'
#
loop_
_entity.id
_entity.type
_entity.pdbx_description
1 polymer ?
#
loop_
_entity_poly.entity_id
_entity_poly.type
_entity_poly.pdbx_seq_one_letter_code
_entity_poly.pdbx_strand_id
1 'polypeptide(L)'
;MANSETYGEYSTFASATFDVNDYANAVLAGEPYPPPPQSSSKTKSAKGTSAKSEIGKEDISMAVSKLDYGIDDVAKQLRAVIVTHHEALLNQVSNVHEMEGSLQSISQGLSEVNASVEKLRMKIHVPYQSLSSNVARLKRLQLASDLLRRTSRFVIVARRLEFQMSELDKTNGTTSGTPKDQPASGNTMSTSAGDETPIFGAEGDREKVLSKAALSIAELVSLFSPTPEPNDPLAADSISLKSVHALARHMSAVEAARVKVTEEMESMVLSGLTDLNPSVLASSLQTAFNLRVLPELVQSLLKGLTDAVEARIRLAFDVARLSKELGVKKPASPTPGLVYKSRVRTEPTNITAPQWTSALWTRLEGLIEEMAGCCVKVYTLEKVLKLKKDAATQTPFLDEAMKLLEGKPSSMFWTTLARSLDKQSREAAKGSTFFQQTLSSGYPRLLRLFHDFFGKIAVQTDTTYNASYQSPETVIVLRAFASFESLYLSRSSNRMNEIVAQAVAGGARSPPGASEGINIARTIVNELDSARFDPLLVRSVAKHAVTALEMLVTRIDALVIRDRSATSFTGPTAAPQQTLNAQLVTTLYQCWHRLGQLDREYDKSVISILQPAINNIQRAYERVCDPLLSAIRREVGSILPKLHRVDLGKPFEPTGELSGTSAYMKELVEKLSFIRTQILGQYNVGELGKEWVNTIVKYTIKSFILHASIAKPLGESGKLQLTTDMTDLEFAINAFMMDSSAQSKRTSMLEFVGDDYRVLRALRPLLFLENSRLASPEYTVGLQPLIILHHILVRSPISLPHTLHGWSEAEYVRWINEHQESEAWTLVERCLTLWENEQTPENRKEGEEYVELARTVLKTARKR
;
A
#
# COMPACT_ATOMS: atom_id res chain seq x y z
N MET A 1 70.72 -46.94 27.17
CA MET A 1 72.00 -46.20 27.03
C MET A 1 72.21 -45.41 28.31
N ALA A 2 73.39 -45.37 28.93
CA ALA A 2 74.50 -46.31 28.89
C ALA A 2 75.37 -46.04 30.13
N ASN A 3 75.86 -47.10 30.80
CA ASN A 3 77.10 -47.17 31.57
C ASN A 3 77.15 -48.56 32.22
N SER A 4 78.15 -49.34 31.82
CA SER A 4 78.33 -50.73 32.24
C SER A 4 79.80 -50.97 32.49
N GLU A 5 80.19 -51.27 33.73
CA GLU A 5 81.51 -51.81 34.06
C GLU A 5 81.47 -52.47 35.45
N THR A 6 82.56 -53.16 35.83
CA THR A 6 82.69 -53.94 37.09
C THR A 6 81.66 -55.06 37.30
N TYR A 7 81.64 -56.03 36.37
CA TYR A 7 80.91 -57.31 36.52
C TYR A 7 81.84 -58.55 36.53
N GLY A 8 83.15 -58.36 36.73
CA GLY A 8 84.18 -59.37 36.45
C GLY A 8 84.40 -60.42 37.54
N GLU A 9 84.70 -59.99 38.77
CA GLU A 9 85.41 -60.83 39.77
C GLU A 9 84.54 -61.83 40.54
N TYR A 10 83.21 -61.70 40.48
CA TYR A 10 82.28 -62.57 41.23
C TYR A 10 81.65 -63.71 40.40
N SER A 11 81.98 -63.80 39.11
CA SER A 11 81.36 -64.76 38.18
C SER A 11 81.73 -66.23 38.45
N THR A 12 82.93 -66.50 38.96
CA THR A 12 83.41 -67.84 39.37
C THR A 12 82.61 -68.43 40.52
N PHE A 13 82.40 -67.65 41.59
CA PHE A 13 81.65 -68.05 42.78
C PHE A 13 80.15 -68.24 42.53
N ALA A 14 79.62 -67.68 41.44
CA ALA A 14 78.23 -67.85 41.02
C ALA A 14 77.98 -69.14 40.20
N SER A 15 79.01 -69.95 39.92
CA SER A 15 78.88 -71.17 39.13
C SER A 15 78.44 -72.38 39.98
N ALA A 16 77.41 -73.10 39.52
CA ALA A 16 76.83 -74.25 40.24
C ALA A 16 77.72 -75.52 40.26
N THR A 17 78.95 -75.43 39.75
CA THR A 17 79.96 -76.50 39.69
C THR A 17 81.26 -76.10 40.40
N PHE A 18 81.22 -75.07 41.25
CA PHE A 18 82.34 -74.65 42.09
C PHE A 18 82.52 -75.61 43.28
N ASP A 19 83.62 -76.38 43.31
CA ASP A 19 83.99 -77.18 44.49
C ASP A 19 84.99 -76.41 45.36
N VAL A 20 84.59 -76.16 46.61
CA VAL A 20 85.37 -75.43 47.61
C VAL A 20 86.66 -76.18 47.96
N ASN A 21 86.67 -77.51 47.89
CA ASN A 21 87.82 -78.33 48.27
C ASN A 21 88.94 -78.26 47.23
N ASP A 22 88.61 -78.32 45.93
CA ASP A 22 89.61 -78.20 44.87
C ASP A 22 90.13 -76.76 44.74
N TYR A 23 89.29 -75.75 45.03
CA TYR A 23 89.76 -74.37 45.18
C TYR A 23 90.75 -74.24 46.37
N ALA A 24 90.43 -74.83 47.52
CA ALA A 24 91.33 -74.84 48.67
C ALA A 24 92.64 -75.61 48.38
N ASN A 25 92.57 -76.76 47.71
CA ASN A 25 93.74 -77.54 47.30
C ASN A 25 94.64 -76.77 46.33
N ALA A 26 94.07 -76.08 45.34
CA ALA A 26 94.83 -75.24 44.40
C ALA A 26 95.54 -74.08 45.13
N VAL A 27 94.83 -73.39 46.04
CA VAL A 27 95.41 -72.31 46.87
C VAL A 27 96.51 -72.84 47.81
N LEU A 28 96.35 -74.04 48.38
CA LEU A 28 97.37 -74.69 49.23
C LEU A 28 98.58 -75.20 48.43
N ALA A 29 98.40 -75.55 47.15
CA ALA A 29 99.48 -75.91 46.24
C ALA A 29 100.19 -74.70 45.60
N GLY A 30 99.55 -73.52 45.63
CA GLY A 30 100.06 -72.27 45.03
C GLY A 30 99.80 -72.14 43.53
N GLU A 31 98.92 -72.95 42.94
CA GLU A 31 98.59 -72.92 41.51
C GLU A 31 97.19 -72.29 41.26
N PRO A 32 96.99 -71.58 40.12
CA PRO A 32 95.72 -70.93 39.81
C PRO A 32 94.61 -71.92 39.44
N TYR A 33 93.46 -71.81 40.09
CA TYR A 33 92.30 -72.69 39.91
C TYR A 33 91.73 -72.60 38.46
N PRO A 34 91.62 -73.73 37.72
CA PRO A 34 91.22 -73.72 36.32
C PRO A 34 89.68 -73.63 36.11
N PRO A 35 89.21 -73.00 35.02
CA PRO A 35 87.78 -72.89 34.73
C PRO A 35 87.18 -74.23 34.23
N PRO A 36 86.00 -74.66 34.72
CA PRO A 36 85.42 -75.95 34.37
C PRO A 36 84.77 -75.98 32.97
N PRO A 37 84.70 -77.15 32.28
CA PRO A 37 84.25 -77.25 30.88
C PRO A 37 82.73 -77.32 30.70
N GLN A 38 82.27 -77.12 29.45
CA GLN A 38 80.86 -77.27 29.10
C GLN A 38 80.41 -78.74 28.98
N SER A 39 79.39 -79.10 29.76
CA SER A 39 78.42 -80.19 29.52
C SER A 39 78.88 -81.66 29.72
N SER A 40 77.86 -82.54 29.82
CA SER A 40 77.90 -84.01 29.75
C SER A 40 78.46 -84.82 30.95
N SER A 41 77.52 -85.21 31.82
CA SER A 41 77.29 -86.61 32.24
C SER A 41 78.35 -87.47 32.97
N LYS A 42 77.90 -87.97 34.14
CA LYS A 42 77.97 -89.36 34.61
C LYS A 42 79.29 -89.96 35.16
N THR A 43 79.26 -90.10 36.49
CA THR A 43 79.48 -91.34 37.29
C THR A 43 80.89 -91.87 37.60
N LYS A 44 80.95 -92.46 38.81
CA LYS A 44 81.71 -93.65 39.23
C LYS A 44 83.16 -93.49 39.75
N SER A 45 83.21 -93.34 41.07
CA SER A 45 83.69 -94.38 42.01
C SER A 45 85.20 -94.65 42.20
N ALA A 46 85.50 -95.02 43.45
CA ALA A 46 86.53 -95.99 43.87
C ALA A 46 88.01 -95.52 43.87
N LYS A 47 88.94 -96.13 44.63
CA LYS A 47 88.86 -96.93 45.89
C LYS A 47 90.29 -97.32 46.32
N GLY A 48 90.71 -96.98 47.54
CA GLY A 48 91.97 -97.46 48.11
C GLY A 48 93.24 -96.87 47.45
N THR A 49 94.44 -97.41 47.69
CA THR A 49 94.76 -98.57 48.55
C THR A 49 96.20 -98.52 49.10
N SER A 50 96.31 -98.65 50.43
CA SER A 50 97.18 -99.59 51.19
C SER A 50 98.50 -100.15 50.61
N ALA A 51 99.54 -100.17 51.45
CA ALA A 51 100.63 -101.18 51.49
C ALA A 51 101.51 -100.97 52.74
N LYS A 52 102.14 -101.96 53.40
CA LYS A 52 101.92 -103.43 53.51
C LYS A 52 102.86 -104.00 54.61
N SER A 53 102.78 -105.33 54.84
CA SER A 53 103.68 -106.16 55.68
C SER A 53 103.50 -105.99 57.20
N GLU A 54 103.20 -106.99 58.05
CA GLU A 54 103.31 -108.48 58.10
C GLU A 54 104.50 -109.02 58.93
N ILE A 55 104.17 -110.01 59.78
CA ILE A 55 105.04 -111.02 60.44
C ILE A 55 105.93 -110.52 61.60
N GLY A 56 106.03 -111.35 62.66
CA GLY A 56 106.84 -111.12 63.87
C GLY A 56 105.98 -110.82 65.10
N LYS A 57 105.84 -111.77 66.03
CA LYS A 57 104.80 -111.71 67.10
C LYS A 57 105.28 -111.25 68.48
N GLU A 58 106.50 -110.71 68.59
CA GLU A 58 107.14 -110.43 69.89
C GLU A 58 107.63 -108.96 70.07
N ASP A 59 107.89 -108.18 69.01
CA ASP A 59 108.43 -106.81 69.11
C ASP A 59 107.39 -105.71 69.47
N ILE A 60 106.10 -106.04 69.59
CA ILE A 60 105.01 -105.05 69.71
C ILE A 60 105.21 -104.09 70.90
N SER A 61 105.76 -104.57 72.02
CA SER A 61 106.03 -103.76 73.22
C SER A 61 107.11 -102.67 73.02
N MET A 62 108.04 -102.86 72.08
CA MET A 62 109.03 -101.84 71.70
C MET A 62 108.47 -100.78 70.74
N ALA A 63 107.37 -101.07 70.04
CA ALA A 63 106.70 -100.09 69.19
C ALA A 63 105.89 -99.07 70.03
N VAL A 64 105.15 -99.54 71.04
CA VAL A 64 104.30 -98.68 71.90
C VAL A 64 105.14 -97.63 72.65
N SER A 65 106.26 -98.05 73.25
CA SER A 65 107.15 -97.14 74.00
C SER A 65 107.84 -96.08 73.13
N LYS A 66 108.03 -96.33 71.82
CA LYS A 66 108.43 -95.28 70.87
C LYS A 66 107.28 -94.35 70.47
N LEU A 67 106.04 -94.84 70.46
CA LEU A 67 104.87 -94.04 70.09
C LEU A 67 104.58 -92.96 71.14
N ASP A 68 104.58 -93.32 72.42
CA ASP A 68 104.34 -92.37 73.53
C ASP A 68 105.40 -91.25 73.56
N TYR A 69 106.67 -91.57 73.31
CA TYR A 69 107.74 -90.58 73.22
C TYR A 69 107.55 -89.60 72.04
N GLY A 70 107.04 -90.09 70.90
CA GLY A 70 106.68 -89.25 69.76
C GLY A 70 105.49 -88.33 70.03
N ILE A 71 104.50 -88.79 70.80
CA ILE A 71 103.34 -87.98 71.20
C ILE A 71 103.77 -86.83 72.13
N ASP A 72 104.66 -87.07 73.10
CA ASP A 72 105.12 -86.03 74.03
C ASP A 72 106.02 -84.98 73.37
N ASP A 73 106.77 -85.34 72.32
CA ASP A 73 107.55 -84.35 71.54
C ASP A 73 106.65 -83.46 70.67
N VAL A 74 105.66 -84.03 69.97
CA VAL A 74 104.65 -83.24 69.23
C VAL A 74 103.91 -82.29 70.17
N ALA A 75 103.59 -82.72 71.39
CA ALA A 75 102.97 -81.88 72.41
C ALA A 75 103.88 -80.76 72.96
N LYS A 76 105.21 -80.83 72.77
CA LYS A 76 106.14 -79.71 73.01
C LYS A 76 106.17 -78.75 71.82
N GLN A 77 106.34 -79.26 70.60
CA GLN A 77 106.43 -78.43 69.39
C GLN A 77 105.18 -77.55 69.21
N LEU A 78 103.98 -78.13 69.41
CA LEU A 78 102.71 -77.41 69.24
C LEU A 78 102.55 -76.26 70.27
N ARG A 79 103.04 -76.43 71.51
CA ARG A 79 103.05 -75.35 72.52
C ARG A 79 104.00 -74.22 72.15
N ALA A 80 105.18 -74.53 71.58
CA ALA A 80 106.14 -73.50 71.18
C ALA A 80 105.55 -72.55 70.13
N VAL A 81 104.91 -73.08 69.09
CA VAL A 81 104.32 -72.28 67.99
C VAL A 81 103.15 -71.40 68.46
N ILE A 82 102.34 -71.88 69.40
CA ILE A 82 101.23 -71.09 69.97
C ILE A 82 101.76 -69.89 70.77
N VAL A 83 102.84 -70.06 71.53
CA VAL A 83 103.44 -68.98 72.32
C VAL A 83 104.08 -67.91 71.42
N THR A 84 104.70 -68.27 70.29
CA THR A 84 105.40 -67.31 69.43
C THR A 84 104.49 -66.40 68.59
N HIS A 85 103.18 -66.66 68.50
CA HIS A 85 102.29 -65.96 67.56
C HIS A 85 101.04 -65.29 68.17
N HIS A 86 100.87 -65.29 69.49
CA HIS A 86 99.63 -64.77 70.11
C HIS A 86 99.41 -63.25 69.92
N GLU A 87 100.46 -62.44 69.85
CA GLU A 87 100.33 -60.96 69.75
C GLU A 87 99.81 -60.49 68.39
N ALA A 88 100.28 -61.10 67.29
CA ALA A 88 99.83 -60.74 65.94
C ALA A 88 98.32 -60.97 65.76
N LEU A 89 97.81 -62.06 66.34
CA LEU A 89 96.41 -62.48 66.23
C LEU A 89 95.47 -61.57 67.04
N LEU A 90 95.90 -61.09 68.21
CA LEU A 90 95.13 -60.13 69.02
C LEU A 90 94.99 -58.76 68.35
N ASN A 91 96.07 -58.21 67.78
CA ASN A 91 96.03 -56.91 67.10
C ASN A 91 95.11 -56.92 65.87
N GLN A 92 95.02 -58.05 65.16
CA GLN A 92 94.14 -58.17 63.99
C GLN A 92 92.65 -58.17 64.36
N VAL A 93 92.28 -58.68 65.54
CA VAL A 93 90.90 -58.63 66.05
C VAL A 93 90.48 -57.20 66.43
N SER A 94 91.40 -56.39 66.99
CA SER A 94 91.12 -55.00 67.39
C SER A 94 90.61 -54.16 66.22
N ASN A 95 91.32 -54.19 65.08
CA ASN A 95 91.00 -53.35 63.92
C ASN A 95 89.69 -53.77 63.22
N VAL A 96 89.32 -55.05 63.30
CA VAL A 96 88.02 -55.53 62.79
C VAL A 96 86.87 -54.94 63.61
N HIS A 97 87.03 -54.84 64.94
CA HIS A 97 85.98 -54.36 65.84
C HIS A 97 85.71 -52.85 65.70
N GLU A 98 86.73 -52.02 65.46
CA GLU A 98 86.52 -50.59 65.14
C GLU A 98 85.76 -50.42 63.81
N MET A 99 86.10 -51.23 62.80
CA MET A 99 85.44 -51.17 61.50
C MET A 99 83.98 -51.66 61.58
N GLU A 100 83.72 -52.71 62.36
CA GLU A 100 82.38 -53.19 62.72
C GLU A 100 81.53 -52.09 63.38
N GLY A 101 82.07 -51.37 64.36
CA GLY A 101 81.39 -50.24 65.01
C GLY A 101 81.03 -49.11 64.03
N SER A 102 81.92 -48.80 63.08
CA SER A 102 81.65 -47.80 62.04
C SER A 102 80.54 -48.22 61.08
N LEU A 103 80.53 -49.49 60.66
CA LEU A 103 79.47 -50.08 59.84
C LEU A 103 78.13 -50.14 60.59
N GLN A 104 78.16 -50.47 61.88
CA GLN A 104 76.97 -50.50 62.72
C GLN A 104 76.36 -49.10 62.84
N SER A 105 77.17 -48.06 63.07
CA SER A 105 76.71 -46.66 63.08
C SER A 105 76.08 -46.23 61.76
N ILE A 106 76.71 -46.53 60.61
CA ILE A 106 76.17 -46.22 59.28
C ILE A 106 74.87 -47.01 59.01
N SER A 107 74.80 -48.28 59.41
CA SER A 107 73.59 -49.11 59.28
C SER A 107 72.43 -48.55 60.11
N GLN A 108 72.71 -48.03 61.32
CA GLN A 108 71.73 -47.42 62.19
C GLN A 108 71.25 -46.06 61.63
N GLY A 109 72.16 -45.20 61.16
CA GLY A 109 71.79 -43.95 60.50
C GLY A 109 70.94 -44.18 59.24
N LEU A 110 71.27 -45.18 58.43
CA LEU A 110 70.47 -45.58 57.27
C LEU A 110 69.09 -46.12 57.68
N SER A 111 69.03 -46.92 58.76
CA SER A 111 67.78 -47.42 59.35
C SER A 111 66.89 -46.28 59.87
N GLU A 112 67.46 -45.28 60.56
CA GLU A 112 66.75 -44.11 61.06
C GLU A 112 66.24 -43.21 59.93
N VAL A 113 67.03 -43.00 58.87
CA VAL A 113 66.58 -42.29 57.65
C VAL A 113 65.44 -43.06 56.98
N ASN A 114 65.57 -44.38 56.78
CA ASN A 114 64.52 -45.19 56.17
C ASN A 114 63.22 -45.18 57.01
N ALA A 115 63.35 -45.28 58.34
CA ALA A 115 62.23 -45.11 59.27
C ALA A 115 61.62 -43.70 59.23
N SER A 116 62.40 -42.66 58.94
CA SER A 116 61.88 -41.29 58.74
C SER A 116 61.09 -41.15 57.44
N VAL A 117 61.56 -41.78 56.35
CA VAL A 117 60.88 -41.81 55.04
C VAL A 117 59.57 -42.59 55.14
N GLU A 118 59.56 -43.76 55.79
CA GLU A 118 58.33 -44.53 55.96
C GLU A 118 57.35 -43.82 56.93
N LYS A 119 57.83 -43.14 57.98
CA LYS A 119 57.00 -42.23 58.80
C LYS A 119 56.39 -41.10 57.97
N LEU A 120 57.12 -40.52 57.02
CA LEU A 120 56.63 -39.44 56.15
C LEU A 120 55.63 -39.95 55.10
N ARG A 121 55.86 -41.13 54.53
CA ARG A 121 54.92 -41.86 53.68
C ARG A 121 53.61 -42.17 54.42
N MET A 122 53.69 -42.66 55.66
CA MET A 122 52.53 -42.95 56.51
C MET A 122 51.81 -41.68 57.00
N LYS A 123 52.50 -40.55 57.17
CA LYS A 123 51.88 -39.27 57.58
C LYS A 123 51.32 -38.42 56.44
N ILE A 124 51.83 -38.56 55.21
CA ILE A 124 51.46 -37.68 54.08
C ILE A 124 50.90 -38.49 52.91
N HIS A 125 51.63 -39.48 52.41
CA HIS A 125 51.24 -40.20 51.19
C HIS A 125 50.01 -41.09 51.41
N VAL A 126 49.95 -41.84 52.50
CA VAL A 126 48.78 -42.71 52.81
C VAL A 126 47.53 -41.88 53.12
N PRO A 127 47.58 -40.80 53.93
CA PRO A 127 46.44 -39.88 54.07
C PRO A 127 46.03 -39.19 52.77
N TYR A 128 46.97 -38.83 51.88
CA TYR A 128 46.65 -38.27 50.56
C TYR A 128 45.95 -39.28 49.64
N GLN A 129 46.40 -40.54 49.60
CA GLN A 129 45.71 -41.61 48.87
C GLN A 129 44.32 -41.90 49.44
N SER A 130 44.18 -41.90 50.78
CA SER A 130 42.88 -42.04 51.44
C SER A 130 41.96 -40.86 51.13
N LEU A 131 42.47 -39.62 51.16
CA LEU A 131 41.71 -38.42 50.84
C LEU A 131 41.28 -38.40 49.37
N SER A 132 42.17 -38.71 48.41
CA SER A 132 41.80 -38.75 46.99
C SER A 132 40.80 -39.86 46.68
N SER A 133 40.92 -41.02 47.31
CA SER A 133 39.91 -42.10 47.26
C SER A 133 38.56 -41.66 47.84
N ASN A 134 38.56 -40.98 48.99
CA ASN A 134 37.34 -40.46 49.61
C ASN A 134 36.70 -39.30 48.82
N VAL A 135 37.49 -38.42 48.21
CA VAL A 135 37.00 -37.37 47.30
C VAL A 135 36.43 -37.98 46.01
N ALA A 136 37.07 -39.00 45.44
CA ALA A 136 36.51 -39.74 44.31
C ALA A 136 35.20 -40.48 44.67
N ARG A 137 35.12 -41.05 45.88
CA ARG A 137 33.90 -41.65 46.42
C ARG A 137 32.79 -40.62 46.65
N LEU A 138 33.13 -39.44 47.19
CA LEU A 138 32.20 -38.33 47.39
C LEU A 138 31.66 -37.81 46.06
N LYS A 139 32.53 -37.58 45.06
CA LYS A 139 32.14 -37.18 43.71
C LYS A 139 31.21 -38.21 43.05
N ARG A 140 31.51 -39.51 43.17
CA ARG A 140 30.63 -40.59 42.70
C ARG A 140 29.28 -40.61 43.43
N LEU A 141 29.25 -40.37 44.74
CA LEU A 141 28.01 -40.27 45.53
C LEU A 141 27.18 -39.03 45.17
N GLN A 142 27.82 -37.90 44.89
CA GLN A 142 27.16 -36.67 44.42
C GLN A 142 26.53 -36.89 43.03
N LEU A 143 27.29 -37.42 42.07
CA LEU A 143 26.79 -37.77 40.72
C LEU A 143 25.65 -38.80 40.79
N ALA A 144 25.74 -39.81 41.66
CA ALA A 144 24.67 -40.78 41.86
C ALA A 144 23.42 -40.16 42.52
N SER A 145 23.59 -39.25 43.49
CA SER A 145 22.47 -38.55 44.15
C SER A 145 21.76 -37.58 43.20
N ASP A 146 22.52 -36.86 42.38
CA ASP A 146 21.99 -35.97 41.34
C ASP A 146 21.27 -36.77 40.25
N LEU A 147 21.87 -37.84 39.72
CA LEU A 147 21.18 -38.75 38.78
C LEU A 147 19.90 -39.33 39.39
N LEU A 148 19.89 -39.70 40.67
CA LEU A 148 18.68 -40.16 41.36
C LEU A 148 17.61 -39.05 41.47
N ARG A 149 18.00 -37.81 41.78
CA ARG A 149 17.11 -36.64 41.83
C ARG A 149 16.52 -36.32 40.46
N ARG A 150 17.35 -36.26 39.41
CA ARG A 150 16.92 -36.04 38.02
C ARG A 150 15.99 -37.15 37.54
N THR A 151 16.32 -38.41 37.82
CA THR A 151 15.49 -39.59 37.51
C THR A 151 14.15 -39.55 38.25
N SER A 152 14.15 -39.20 39.55
CA SER A 152 12.93 -39.07 40.35
C SER A 152 12.01 -37.98 39.82
N ARG A 153 12.54 -36.77 39.56
CA ARG A 153 11.77 -35.68 38.95
C ARG A 153 11.22 -36.07 37.59
N PHE A 154 12.01 -36.73 36.75
CA PHE A 154 11.56 -37.24 35.46
C PHE A 154 10.38 -38.20 35.60
N VAL A 155 10.44 -39.20 36.50
CA VAL A 155 9.35 -40.17 36.72
C VAL A 155 8.09 -39.50 37.27
N ILE A 156 8.22 -38.49 38.15
CA ILE A 156 7.08 -37.70 38.66
C ILE A 156 6.39 -36.94 37.52
N VAL A 157 7.16 -36.27 36.65
CA VAL A 157 6.61 -35.51 35.53
C VAL A 157 6.08 -36.42 34.42
N ALA A 158 6.70 -37.58 34.18
CA ALA A 158 6.20 -38.58 33.25
C ALA A 158 4.84 -39.14 33.70
N ARG A 159 4.67 -39.48 34.99
CA ARG A 159 3.37 -39.88 35.56
C ARG A 159 2.33 -38.76 35.51
N ARG A 160 2.74 -37.49 35.67
CA ARG A 160 1.87 -36.32 35.48
C ARG A 160 1.38 -36.23 34.03
N LEU A 161 2.24 -36.50 33.05
CA LEU A 161 1.88 -36.55 31.63
C LEU A 161 0.98 -37.75 31.31
N GLU A 162 1.27 -38.94 31.83
CA GLU A 162 0.45 -40.15 31.69
C GLU A 162 -0.98 -39.92 32.22
N PHE A 163 -1.13 -39.24 33.37
CA PHE A 163 -2.43 -38.82 33.88
C PHE A 163 -3.13 -37.85 32.92
N GLN A 164 -2.45 -36.78 32.49
CA GLN A 164 -2.97 -35.76 31.56
C GLN A 164 -3.40 -36.34 30.20
N MET A 165 -2.66 -37.34 29.68
CA MET A 165 -3.07 -38.11 28.49
C MET A 165 -4.34 -38.92 28.76
N SER A 166 -4.42 -39.61 29.91
CA SER A 166 -5.61 -40.38 30.29
C SER A 166 -6.86 -39.51 30.53
N GLU A 167 -6.67 -38.23 30.86
CA GLU A 167 -7.73 -37.24 31.02
C GLU A 167 -8.22 -36.78 29.63
N LEU A 168 -7.28 -36.46 28.74
CA LEU A 168 -7.57 -36.10 27.34
C LEU A 168 -8.30 -37.23 26.60
N ASP A 169 -7.90 -38.49 26.78
CA ASP A 169 -8.58 -39.63 26.15
C ASP A 169 -9.99 -39.91 26.70
N LYS A 170 -10.30 -39.52 27.96
CA LYS A 170 -11.68 -39.54 28.46
C LYS A 170 -12.54 -38.46 27.79
N THR A 171 -11.97 -37.28 27.49
CA THR A 171 -12.69 -36.25 26.72
C THR A 171 -13.00 -36.73 25.30
N ASN A 172 -12.08 -37.48 24.65
CA ASN A 172 -12.33 -38.11 23.35
C ASN A 172 -13.49 -39.13 23.41
N GLY A 173 -13.50 -40.01 24.42
CA GLY A 173 -14.46 -41.12 24.48
C GLY A 173 -15.92 -40.74 24.78
N THR A 174 -16.21 -39.49 25.13
CA THR A 174 -17.55 -39.06 25.59
C THR A 174 -18.49 -38.65 24.45
N THR A 175 -18.02 -38.60 23.20
CA THR A 175 -18.82 -38.17 22.03
C THR A 175 -19.64 -39.28 21.37
N SER A 176 -19.58 -40.53 21.86
CA SER A 176 -20.27 -41.68 21.24
C SER A 176 -20.95 -42.60 22.25
N GLY A 177 -22.15 -42.23 22.71
CA GLY A 177 -23.00 -43.09 23.56
C GLY A 177 -24.43 -42.56 23.70
N THR A 178 -25.43 -43.40 23.42
CA THR A 178 -26.85 -43.08 23.60
C THR A 178 -27.32 -43.26 25.05
N PRO A 179 -28.26 -42.44 25.55
CA PRO A 179 -28.72 -42.50 26.94
C PRO A 179 -29.64 -43.70 27.23
N LYS A 180 -29.67 -44.13 28.50
CA LYS A 180 -30.69 -45.01 29.07
C LYS A 180 -30.99 -44.65 30.54
N ASP A 181 -32.17 -45.04 30.99
CA ASP A 181 -32.92 -44.46 32.11
C ASP A 181 -32.54 -44.87 33.54
N GLN A 182 -32.65 -43.88 34.45
CA GLN A 182 -33.29 -43.93 35.79
C GLN A 182 -32.68 -44.81 36.92
N PRO A 183 -33.07 -44.59 38.20
CA PRO A 183 -33.67 -43.39 38.83
C PRO A 183 -32.87 -42.89 40.07
N ALA A 184 -33.32 -41.79 40.68
CA ALA A 184 -32.66 -41.13 41.81
C ALA A 184 -33.25 -41.47 43.20
N SER A 185 -32.47 -41.19 44.26
CA SER A 185 -32.94 -40.98 45.64
C SER A 185 -31.84 -40.27 46.47
N GLY A 186 -32.17 -39.55 47.55
CA GLY A 186 -31.14 -39.23 48.57
C GLY A 186 -31.35 -38.01 49.48
N ASN A 187 -31.52 -36.82 48.90
CA ASN A 187 -31.89 -35.55 49.56
C ASN A 187 -30.86 -34.82 50.48
N THR A 188 -31.11 -33.51 50.68
CA THR A 188 -30.47 -32.45 51.53
C THR A 188 -29.15 -31.86 51.01
N MET A 189 -29.06 -30.61 50.52
CA MET A 189 -29.46 -29.27 51.04
C MET A 189 -28.70 -28.89 52.32
N SER A 190 -28.16 -27.68 52.49
CA SER A 190 -28.25 -26.41 51.75
C SER A 190 -26.90 -25.63 51.90
N THR A 191 -26.52 -24.49 51.32
CA THR A 191 -26.94 -23.51 50.27
C THR A 191 -25.75 -22.51 50.14
N SER A 192 -25.57 -21.54 49.22
CA SER A 192 -26.23 -21.01 48.00
C SER A 192 -25.29 -19.93 47.42
N ALA A 193 -25.25 -19.53 46.15
CA ALA A 193 -25.75 -20.10 44.88
C ALA A 193 -25.08 -19.30 43.72
N GLY A 194 -25.18 -19.77 42.48
CA GLY A 194 -24.59 -19.13 41.29
C GLY A 194 -24.52 -20.12 40.12
N ASP A 195 -25.62 -20.26 39.40
CA ASP A 195 -25.85 -21.36 38.44
C ASP A 195 -26.26 -20.82 37.07
N GLU A 196 -25.53 -21.20 36.01
CA GLU A 196 -26.02 -21.26 34.62
C GLU A 196 -25.32 -22.40 33.84
N THR A 197 -25.97 -23.56 33.73
CA THR A 197 -25.91 -24.53 32.60
C THR A 197 -24.54 -25.08 32.11
N PRO A 198 -24.16 -26.33 32.45
CA PRO A 198 -22.91 -26.95 31.99
C PRO A 198 -23.08 -27.75 30.68
N ILE A 199 -23.03 -27.09 29.51
CA ILE A 199 -22.91 -27.78 28.20
C ILE A 199 -21.69 -27.28 27.37
N PHE A 200 -21.31 -26.00 27.48
CA PHE A 200 -20.19 -25.42 26.72
C PHE A 200 -18.77 -25.64 27.32
N GLY A 201 -18.63 -26.38 28.42
CA GLY A 201 -17.34 -26.51 29.13
C GLY A 201 -16.32 -27.47 28.52
N ALA A 202 -16.78 -28.57 27.92
CA ALA A 202 -15.93 -29.73 27.60
C ALA A 202 -14.78 -29.43 26.63
N GLU A 203 -15.02 -28.62 25.60
CA GLU A 203 -14.04 -28.27 24.58
C GLU A 203 -12.95 -27.34 25.14
N GLY A 204 -13.36 -26.29 25.88
CA GLY A 204 -12.44 -25.39 26.56
C GLY A 204 -11.62 -26.06 27.67
N ASP A 205 -12.13 -27.12 28.31
CA ASP A 205 -11.35 -27.89 29.28
C ASP A 205 -10.38 -28.87 28.62
N ARG A 206 -10.76 -29.50 27.50
CA ARG A 206 -9.84 -30.26 26.63
C ARG A 206 -8.66 -29.41 26.15
N GLU A 207 -8.91 -28.19 25.69
CA GLU A 207 -7.87 -27.20 25.32
C GLU A 207 -6.87 -26.94 26.48
N LYS A 208 -7.40 -26.74 27.69
CA LYS A 208 -6.58 -26.53 28.90
C LYS A 208 -5.75 -27.78 29.25
N VAL A 209 -6.28 -28.99 29.08
CA VAL A 209 -5.54 -30.23 29.32
C VAL A 209 -4.41 -30.41 28.29
N LEU A 210 -4.66 -30.15 27.00
CA LEU A 210 -3.64 -30.22 25.95
C LEU A 210 -2.46 -29.28 26.21
N SER A 211 -2.74 -28.01 26.55
CA SER A 211 -1.69 -27.02 26.84
C SER A 211 -0.89 -27.35 28.12
N LYS A 212 -1.52 -27.92 29.16
CA LYS A 212 -0.84 -28.45 30.35
C LYS A 212 0.06 -29.65 30.01
N ALA A 213 -0.39 -30.55 29.13
CA ALA A 213 0.39 -31.71 28.69
C ALA A 213 1.63 -31.29 27.91
N ALA A 214 1.50 -30.31 27.00
CA ALA A 214 2.64 -29.72 26.29
C ALA A 214 3.70 -29.13 27.24
N LEU A 215 3.28 -28.50 28.34
CA LEU A 215 4.20 -27.97 29.36
C LEU A 215 4.91 -29.10 30.13
N SER A 216 4.21 -30.20 30.45
CA SER A 216 4.85 -31.41 31.01
C SER A 216 5.86 -32.04 30.05
N ILE A 217 5.56 -32.10 28.74
CA ILE A 217 6.50 -32.57 27.71
C ILE A 217 7.74 -31.66 27.66
N ALA A 218 7.57 -30.34 27.71
CA ALA A 218 8.68 -29.37 27.71
C ALA A 218 9.59 -29.50 28.95
N GLU A 219 9.02 -29.76 30.13
CA GLU A 219 9.78 -30.07 31.35
C GLU A 219 10.58 -31.37 31.21
N LEU A 220 10.03 -32.40 30.57
CA LEU A 220 10.73 -33.68 30.33
C LEU A 220 11.87 -33.52 29.29
N VAL A 221 11.66 -32.75 28.23
CA VAL A 221 12.67 -32.48 27.20
C VAL A 221 13.83 -31.64 27.75
N SER A 222 13.58 -30.69 28.66
CA SER A 222 14.65 -29.93 29.32
C SER A 222 15.44 -30.79 30.34
N LEU A 223 14.78 -31.73 31.04
CA LEU A 223 15.46 -32.69 31.92
C LEU A 223 16.37 -33.67 31.16
N PHE A 224 16.03 -34.02 29.90
CA PHE A 224 16.93 -34.77 29.01
C PHE A 224 18.11 -33.94 28.49
N SER A 225 17.97 -32.62 28.47
CA SER A 225 18.86 -31.69 27.75
C SER A 225 19.29 -30.53 28.68
N PRO A 226 19.98 -30.81 29.80
CA PRO A 226 20.38 -29.78 30.75
C PRO A 226 21.31 -28.79 30.05
N THR A 227 20.86 -27.53 29.94
CA THR A 227 21.70 -26.42 29.50
C THR A 227 22.84 -26.24 30.52
N PRO A 228 24.12 -26.31 30.12
CA PRO A 228 25.22 -26.15 31.05
C PRO A 228 25.26 -24.70 31.55
N GLU A 229 25.00 -24.48 32.83
CA GLU A 229 25.27 -23.18 33.45
C GLU A 229 26.80 -22.97 33.50
N PRO A 230 27.30 -21.78 33.11
CA PRO A 230 28.73 -21.56 32.88
C PRO A 230 29.62 -21.60 34.14
N ASN A 231 29.04 -21.80 35.33
CA ASN A 231 29.71 -21.73 36.63
C ASN A 231 29.71 -23.05 37.41
N ASP A 232 29.12 -24.15 36.92
CA ASP A 232 29.13 -25.43 37.64
C ASP A 232 30.20 -26.42 37.11
N PRO A 233 31.31 -26.65 37.85
CA PRO A 233 32.34 -27.61 37.46
C PRO A 233 31.90 -29.08 37.54
N LEU A 234 30.69 -29.39 38.03
CA LEU A 234 30.10 -30.74 37.97
C LEU A 234 29.38 -31.03 36.64
N ALA A 235 29.05 -30.01 35.84
CA ALA A 235 28.26 -30.18 34.62
C ALA A 235 28.91 -31.13 33.60
N ALA A 236 30.25 -31.11 33.48
CA ALA A 236 31.03 -31.88 32.53
C ALA A 236 31.00 -33.41 32.77
N ASP A 237 30.76 -33.87 34.00
CA ASP A 237 30.67 -35.29 34.36
C ASP A 237 29.21 -35.79 34.49
N SER A 238 28.22 -34.97 34.11
CA SER A 238 26.81 -35.31 34.33
C SER A 238 26.32 -36.42 33.39
N ILE A 239 25.95 -37.57 33.97
CA ILE A 239 25.49 -38.75 33.23
C ILE A 239 24.13 -38.46 32.58
N SER A 240 24.04 -38.62 31.26
CA SER A 240 22.78 -38.41 30.54
C SER A 240 21.71 -39.42 30.95
N LEU A 241 20.50 -38.94 31.24
CA LEU A 241 19.34 -39.79 31.58
C LEU A 241 19.01 -40.85 30.50
N LYS A 242 19.47 -40.65 29.26
CA LYS A 242 19.29 -41.61 28.16
C LYS A 242 19.98 -42.96 28.39
N SER A 243 21.01 -43.05 29.26
CA SER A 243 21.68 -44.33 29.57
C SER A 243 20.98 -45.14 30.67
N VAL A 244 19.89 -44.65 31.27
CA VAL A 244 19.18 -45.32 32.38
C VAL A 244 18.07 -46.21 31.81
N HIS A 245 18.32 -47.52 31.71
CA HIS A 245 17.37 -48.49 31.14
C HIS A 245 15.97 -48.46 31.78
N ALA A 246 15.85 -48.09 33.06
CA ALA A 246 14.56 -47.93 33.73
C ALA A 246 13.68 -46.82 33.11
N LEU A 247 14.29 -45.81 32.48
CA LEU A 247 13.58 -44.69 31.84
C LEU A 247 13.12 -45.01 30.41
N ALA A 248 13.65 -46.05 29.76
CA ALA A 248 13.33 -46.36 28.36
C ALA A 248 11.83 -46.59 28.09
N ARG A 249 11.10 -47.17 29.06
CA ARG A 249 9.63 -47.36 28.97
C ARG A 249 8.84 -46.05 29.02
N HIS A 250 9.29 -45.10 29.83
CA HIS A 250 8.67 -43.78 29.91
C HIS A 250 9.12 -42.89 28.74
N MET A 251 10.33 -43.09 28.20
CA MET A 251 10.83 -42.35 27.04
C MET A 251 9.93 -42.56 25.80
N SER A 252 9.61 -43.81 25.44
CA SER A 252 8.72 -44.08 24.31
C SER A 252 7.28 -43.61 24.55
N ALA A 253 6.80 -43.65 25.80
CA ALA A 253 5.49 -43.08 26.18
C ALA A 253 5.47 -41.54 26.03
N VAL A 254 6.55 -40.85 26.39
CA VAL A 254 6.70 -39.40 26.24
C VAL A 254 6.85 -38.99 24.78
N GLU A 255 7.54 -39.78 23.96
CA GLU A 255 7.63 -39.55 22.51
C GLU A 255 6.28 -39.76 21.82
N ALA A 256 5.55 -40.83 22.14
CA ALA A 256 4.19 -41.06 21.62
C ALA A 256 3.21 -39.95 22.07
N ALA A 257 3.28 -39.52 23.34
CA ALA A 257 2.50 -38.40 23.84
C ALA A 257 2.86 -37.08 23.13
N ARG A 258 4.14 -36.85 22.80
CA ARG A 258 4.55 -35.67 22.02
C ARG A 258 3.93 -35.67 20.62
N VAL A 259 3.99 -36.79 19.90
CA VAL A 259 3.39 -36.92 18.55
C VAL A 259 1.89 -36.64 18.60
N LYS A 260 1.16 -37.28 19.52
CA LYS A 260 -0.28 -37.09 19.70
C LYS A 260 -0.65 -35.64 20.04
N VAL A 261 0.13 -34.97 20.89
CA VAL A 261 -0.09 -33.55 21.21
C VAL A 261 0.18 -32.65 20.01
N THR A 262 1.19 -32.95 19.17
CA THR A 262 1.41 -32.18 17.93
C THR A 262 0.29 -32.37 16.90
N GLU A 263 -0.21 -33.59 16.71
CA GLU A 263 -1.32 -33.88 15.78
C GLU A 263 -2.63 -33.18 16.22
N GLU A 264 -2.99 -33.30 17.50
CA GLU A 264 -4.16 -32.64 18.09
C GLU A 264 -4.02 -31.11 18.06
N MET A 265 -2.81 -30.58 18.28
CA MET A 265 -2.50 -29.15 18.16
C MET A 265 -2.66 -28.65 16.71
N GLU A 266 -2.11 -29.35 15.72
CA GLU A 266 -2.22 -28.96 14.31
C GLU A 266 -3.68 -29.01 13.82
N SER A 267 -4.45 -30.02 14.23
CA SER A 267 -5.89 -30.09 13.99
C SER A 267 -6.63 -28.89 14.61
N MET A 268 -6.33 -28.56 15.87
CA MET A 268 -6.90 -27.43 16.59
C MET A 268 -6.54 -26.08 15.96
N VAL A 269 -5.31 -25.89 15.47
CA VAL A 269 -4.93 -24.70 14.69
C VAL A 269 -5.77 -24.59 13.42
N LEU A 270 -5.89 -25.69 12.67
CA LEU A 270 -6.61 -25.69 11.40
C LEU A 270 -8.10 -25.38 11.58
N SER A 271 -8.78 -25.97 12.58
CA SER A 271 -10.16 -25.61 12.94
C SER A 271 -10.27 -24.16 13.42
N GLY A 272 -9.38 -23.70 14.31
CA GLY A 272 -9.35 -22.30 14.75
C GLY A 272 -9.18 -21.30 13.60
N LEU A 273 -8.52 -21.70 12.51
CA LEU A 273 -8.36 -20.92 11.28
C LEU A 273 -9.45 -21.18 10.22
N THR A 274 -10.20 -22.28 10.22
CA THR A 274 -11.41 -22.42 9.37
C THR A 274 -12.57 -21.63 9.92
N ASP A 275 -12.77 -21.75 11.23
CA ASP A 275 -13.98 -21.32 11.92
C ASP A 275 -13.79 -19.91 12.53
N LEU A 276 -12.59 -19.35 12.38
CA LEU A 276 -12.14 -18.04 12.86
C LEU A 276 -12.30 -17.86 14.38
N ASN A 277 -12.32 -18.96 15.13
CA ASN A 277 -12.51 -18.97 16.57
C ASN A 277 -11.21 -18.55 17.30
N PRO A 278 -11.17 -17.35 17.93
CA PRO A 278 -9.96 -16.85 18.56
C PRO A 278 -9.60 -17.61 19.85
N SER A 279 -10.51 -18.37 20.48
CA SER A 279 -10.21 -19.18 21.66
C SER A 279 -9.43 -20.43 21.28
N VAL A 280 -9.94 -21.20 20.32
CA VAL A 280 -9.32 -22.42 19.79
C VAL A 280 -7.92 -22.09 19.23
N LEU A 281 -7.79 -20.97 18.50
CA LEU A 281 -6.51 -20.49 18.00
C LEU A 281 -5.58 -20.02 19.13
N ALA A 282 -6.11 -19.39 20.18
CA ALA A 282 -5.34 -18.98 21.35
C ALA A 282 -4.79 -20.15 22.18
N SER A 283 -5.54 -21.25 22.30
CA SER A 283 -5.15 -22.45 23.05
C SER A 283 -4.19 -23.35 22.27
N SER A 284 -4.38 -23.48 20.96
CA SER A 284 -3.43 -24.19 20.08
C SER A 284 -2.08 -23.48 19.97
N LEU A 285 -2.06 -22.14 19.80
CA LEU A 285 -0.80 -21.37 19.80
C LEU A 285 -0.09 -21.40 21.17
N GLN A 286 -0.84 -21.44 22.29
CA GLN A 286 -0.25 -21.68 23.61
C GLN A 286 0.39 -23.07 23.71
N THR A 287 -0.25 -24.09 23.14
CA THR A 287 0.29 -25.46 23.09
C THR A 287 1.57 -25.50 22.25
N ALA A 288 1.60 -24.82 21.10
CA ALA A 288 2.78 -24.69 20.24
C ALA A 288 3.94 -23.93 20.91
N PHE A 289 3.65 -22.88 21.66
CA PHE A 289 4.64 -22.15 22.46
C PHE A 289 5.23 -23.05 23.55
N ASN A 290 4.38 -23.76 24.29
CA ASN A 290 4.80 -24.70 25.33
C ASN A 290 5.71 -25.81 24.75
N LEU A 291 5.39 -26.35 23.57
CA LEU A 291 6.23 -27.33 22.85
C LEU A 291 7.51 -26.74 22.22
N ARG A 292 7.68 -25.41 22.21
CA ARG A 292 8.76 -24.67 21.51
C ARG A 292 8.77 -24.79 19.98
N VAL A 293 7.61 -25.06 19.36
CA VAL A 293 7.46 -25.20 17.88
C VAL A 293 6.76 -23.98 17.25
N LEU A 294 6.31 -23.02 18.08
CA LEU A 294 5.55 -21.84 17.64
C LEU A 294 6.13 -21.10 16.40
N PRO A 295 7.45 -20.78 16.30
CA PRO A 295 7.96 -20.02 15.16
C PRO A 295 7.90 -20.80 13.84
N GLU A 296 8.22 -22.10 13.87
CA GLU A 296 8.15 -23.00 12.72
C GLU A 296 6.70 -23.20 12.25
N LEU A 297 5.78 -23.35 13.22
CA LEU A 297 4.35 -23.47 12.98
C LEU A 297 3.76 -22.19 12.36
N VAL A 298 4.08 -21.00 12.88
CA VAL A 298 3.59 -19.73 12.30
C VAL A 298 4.15 -19.53 10.89
N GLN A 299 5.40 -19.92 10.63
CA GLN A 299 6.00 -19.88 9.30
C GLN A 299 5.31 -20.86 8.32
N SER A 300 5.02 -22.10 8.73
CA SER A 300 4.36 -23.10 7.89
C SER A 300 2.90 -22.75 7.57
N LEU A 301 2.15 -22.24 8.55
CA LEU A 301 0.78 -21.74 8.38
C LEU A 301 0.71 -20.54 7.44
N LEU A 302 1.57 -19.54 7.66
CA LEU A 302 1.63 -18.35 6.81
C LEU A 302 1.98 -18.74 5.36
N LYS A 303 2.97 -19.62 5.19
CA LYS A 303 3.32 -20.17 3.87
C LYS A 303 2.15 -20.92 3.24
N GLY A 304 1.47 -21.79 3.98
CA GLY A 304 0.29 -22.51 3.48
C GLY A 304 -0.83 -21.57 3.00
N LEU A 305 -1.06 -20.47 3.72
CA LEU A 305 -2.03 -19.44 3.33
C LEU A 305 -1.58 -18.62 2.10
N THR A 306 -0.29 -18.28 1.98
CA THR A 306 0.23 -17.58 0.79
C THR A 306 0.29 -18.47 -0.45
N ASP A 307 0.74 -19.71 -0.31
CA ASP A 307 0.84 -20.70 -1.40
C ASP A 307 -0.57 -21.04 -1.92
N ALA A 308 -1.57 -21.14 -1.04
CA ALA A 308 -2.97 -21.30 -1.41
C ALA A 308 -3.49 -20.11 -2.22
N VAL A 309 -3.17 -18.87 -1.82
CA VAL A 309 -3.57 -17.65 -2.54
C VAL A 309 -2.87 -17.52 -3.90
N GLU A 310 -1.56 -17.77 -3.99
CA GLU A 310 -0.87 -17.80 -5.30
C GLU A 310 -1.49 -18.86 -6.23
N ALA A 311 -1.86 -20.03 -5.68
CA ALA A 311 -2.59 -21.03 -6.44
C ALA A 311 -3.97 -20.52 -6.90
N ARG A 312 -4.80 -19.91 -6.03
CA ARG A 312 -6.12 -19.37 -6.44
C ARG A 312 -5.99 -18.32 -7.55
N ILE A 313 -5.06 -17.38 -7.42
CA ILE A 313 -4.81 -16.33 -8.42
C ILE A 313 -4.40 -16.96 -9.76
N ARG A 314 -3.40 -17.86 -9.75
CA ARG A 314 -2.94 -18.56 -10.95
C ARG A 314 -4.05 -19.36 -11.64
N LEU A 315 -4.99 -19.91 -10.88
CA LEU A 315 -6.14 -20.64 -11.41
C LEU A 315 -7.22 -19.74 -12.03
N ALA A 316 -7.44 -18.53 -11.48
CA ALA A 316 -8.39 -17.57 -12.03
C ALA A 316 -7.94 -17.03 -13.40
N PHE A 317 -6.64 -16.78 -13.56
CA PHE A 317 -6.04 -16.29 -14.82
C PHE A 317 -5.68 -17.41 -15.84
N ASP A 318 -5.98 -18.69 -15.55
CA ASP A 318 -5.68 -19.82 -16.45
C ASP A 318 -6.72 -19.96 -17.61
N VAL A 319 -6.32 -19.45 -18.78
CA VAL A 319 -7.02 -19.57 -20.08
C VAL A 319 -7.33 -21.03 -20.46
N ALA A 320 -6.41 -21.96 -20.15
CA ALA A 320 -6.55 -23.38 -20.48
C ALA A 320 -7.43 -24.15 -19.49
N ARG A 321 -7.79 -23.55 -18.33
CA ARG A 321 -8.93 -23.97 -17.50
C ARG A 321 -10.24 -23.31 -17.91
N LEU A 322 -10.22 -22.07 -18.39
CA LEU A 322 -11.45 -21.38 -18.83
C LEU A 322 -12.08 -22.10 -20.03
N SER A 323 -11.26 -22.51 -21.01
CA SER A 323 -11.70 -23.32 -22.17
C SER A 323 -12.26 -24.70 -21.83
N LYS A 324 -11.83 -25.32 -20.71
CA LYS A 324 -12.32 -26.64 -20.26
C LYS A 324 -13.68 -26.54 -19.56
N GLU A 325 -13.84 -25.56 -18.68
CA GLU A 325 -15.06 -25.34 -17.90
C GLU A 325 -16.24 -24.93 -18.79
N LEU A 326 -15.98 -24.12 -19.81
CA LEU A 326 -16.94 -23.75 -20.85
C LEU A 326 -17.23 -24.88 -21.86
N GLY A 327 -16.77 -26.10 -21.59
CA GLY A 327 -17.21 -27.30 -22.31
C GLY A 327 -16.93 -27.29 -23.81
N VAL A 328 -15.83 -26.66 -24.26
CA VAL A 328 -15.40 -26.70 -25.66
C VAL A 328 -15.07 -28.16 -26.02
N LYS A 329 -16.08 -28.87 -26.53
CA LYS A 329 -15.98 -30.29 -26.90
C LYS A 329 -14.78 -30.47 -27.82
N LYS A 330 -13.84 -31.35 -27.41
CA LYS A 330 -12.96 -32.01 -28.38
C LYS A 330 -13.87 -32.63 -29.46
N PRO A 331 -13.60 -32.47 -30.77
CA PRO A 331 -14.39 -33.10 -31.80
C PRO A 331 -14.36 -34.62 -31.61
N ALA A 332 -15.52 -35.20 -31.34
CA ALA A 332 -15.66 -36.56 -30.83
C ALA A 332 -15.85 -37.59 -31.95
N SER A 333 -14.86 -37.72 -32.82
CA SER A 333 -14.67 -38.91 -33.69
C SER A 333 -13.33 -38.85 -34.44
N PRO A 334 -12.57 -39.95 -34.53
CA PRO A 334 -11.46 -40.08 -35.46
C PRO A 334 -11.95 -40.68 -36.78
N THR A 335 -12.36 -39.84 -37.74
CA THR A 335 -12.43 -40.28 -39.15
C THR A 335 -11.01 -40.37 -39.72
N PRO A 336 -10.60 -41.49 -40.33
CA PRO A 336 -9.24 -41.67 -40.82
C PRO A 336 -9.03 -40.95 -42.18
N GLY A 337 -8.83 -39.63 -42.14
CA GLY A 337 -8.57 -38.83 -43.33
C GLY A 337 -7.84 -37.52 -43.04
N LEU A 338 -6.69 -37.34 -43.71
CA LEU A 338 -5.91 -36.09 -43.83
C LEU A 338 -5.54 -35.36 -42.53
N VAL A 339 -4.29 -35.57 -42.08
CA VAL A 339 -3.74 -34.94 -40.88
C VAL A 339 -3.40 -33.46 -41.13
N TYR A 340 -4.35 -32.57 -40.81
CA TYR A 340 -4.02 -31.20 -40.42
C TYR A 340 -4.33 -31.01 -38.93
N LYS A 341 -3.30 -31.12 -38.08
CA LYS A 341 -3.41 -30.92 -36.62
C LYS A 341 -3.65 -29.45 -36.31
N SER A 342 -4.90 -29.01 -36.44
CA SER A 342 -5.36 -27.72 -35.94
C SER A 342 -5.01 -27.59 -34.46
N ARG A 343 -4.46 -26.44 -34.07
CA ARG A 343 -4.07 -26.16 -32.68
C ARG A 343 -5.30 -26.25 -31.77
N VAL A 344 -5.12 -26.76 -30.55
CA VAL A 344 -6.17 -26.71 -29.53
C VAL A 344 -6.61 -25.24 -29.38
N ARG A 345 -7.90 -24.97 -29.58
CA ARG A 345 -8.43 -23.60 -29.66
C ARG A 345 -8.51 -22.98 -28.27
N THR A 346 -7.44 -22.30 -27.86
CA THR A 346 -7.29 -21.69 -26.53
C THR A 346 -7.92 -20.31 -26.39
N GLU A 347 -8.28 -19.63 -27.49
CA GLU A 347 -8.93 -18.32 -27.47
C GLU A 347 -10.38 -18.38 -28.01
N PRO A 348 -11.30 -17.55 -27.48
CA PRO A 348 -12.70 -17.51 -27.92
C PRO A 348 -12.88 -16.93 -29.32
N THR A 349 -14.07 -17.16 -29.89
CA THR A 349 -14.55 -16.45 -31.08
C THR A 349 -15.50 -15.32 -30.70
N ASN A 350 -15.83 -14.43 -31.64
CA ASN A 350 -16.87 -13.41 -31.44
C ASN A 350 -18.23 -13.99 -30.99
N ILE A 351 -18.51 -15.27 -31.29
CA ILE A 351 -19.74 -15.97 -30.89
C ILE A 351 -19.63 -16.50 -29.45
N THR A 352 -18.48 -17.04 -29.04
CA THR A 352 -18.28 -17.58 -27.68
C THR A 352 -17.78 -16.54 -26.67
N ALA A 353 -17.28 -15.39 -27.13
CA ALA A 353 -16.73 -14.33 -26.28
C ALA A 353 -17.66 -13.86 -25.15
N PRO A 354 -19.00 -13.72 -25.33
CA PRO A 354 -19.89 -13.36 -24.22
C PRO A 354 -19.92 -14.41 -23.10
N GLN A 355 -19.93 -15.70 -23.45
CA GLN A 355 -19.92 -16.82 -22.49
C GLN A 355 -18.58 -16.89 -21.75
N TRP A 356 -17.47 -16.73 -22.48
CA TRP A 356 -16.12 -16.66 -21.91
C TRP A 356 -15.94 -15.45 -21.00
N THR A 357 -16.52 -14.30 -21.36
CA THR A 357 -16.52 -13.09 -20.54
C THR A 357 -17.28 -13.32 -19.24
N SER A 358 -18.47 -13.92 -19.30
CA SER A 358 -19.27 -14.21 -18.10
C SER A 358 -18.53 -15.15 -17.13
N ALA A 359 -17.98 -16.27 -17.62
CA ALA A 359 -17.25 -17.21 -16.78
C ALA A 359 -15.95 -16.62 -16.21
N LEU A 360 -15.25 -15.76 -16.95
CA LEU A 360 -14.09 -15.03 -16.42
C LEU A 360 -14.48 -14.13 -15.24
N TRP A 361 -15.57 -13.36 -15.35
CA TRP A 361 -16.00 -12.51 -14.23
C TRP A 361 -16.46 -13.30 -13.02
N THR A 362 -17.22 -14.39 -13.20
CA THR A 362 -17.63 -15.27 -12.07
C THR A 362 -16.43 -15.91 -11.37
N ARG A 363 -15.34 -16.23 -12.09
CA ARG A 363 -14.08 -16.67 -11.49
C ARG A 363 -13.35 -15.57 -10.71
N LEU A 364 -13.37 -14.34 -11.20
CA LEU A 364 -12.76 -13.20 -10.52
C LEU A 364 -13.57 -12.81 -9.26
N GLU A 365 -14.89 -12.93 -9.32
CA GLU A 365 -15.79 -12.78 -8.16
C GLU A 365 -15.49 -13.84 -7.10
N GLY A 366 -15.37 -15.12 -7.48
CA GLY A 366 -14.95 -16.19 -6.56
C GLY A 366 -13.54 -16.00 -5.99
N LEU A 367 -12.58 -15.51 -6.80
CA LEU A 367 -11.22 -15.20 -6.35
C LEU A 367 -11.21 -14.16 -5.23
N ILE A 368 -12.09 -13.15 -5.29
CA ILE A 368 -12.19 -12.13 -4.23
C ILE A 368 -12.64 -12.74 -2.89
N GLU A 369 -13.63 -13.65 -2.89
CA GLU A 369 -14.06 -14.33 -1.66
C GLU A 369 -12.92 -15.13 -1.03
N GLU A 370 -12.17 -15.85 -1.85
CA GLU A 370 -11.08 -16.73 -1.41
C GLU A 370 -9.86 -15.92 -0.92
N MET A 371 -9.52 -14.83 -1.61
CA MET A 371 -8.50 -13.88 -1.15
C MET A 371 -8.90 -13.18 0.16
N ALA A 372 -10.16 -12.76 0.30
CA ALA A 372 -10.67 -12.13 1.52
C ALA A 372 -10.61 -13.12 2.70
N GLY A 373 -11.07 -14.36 2.50
CA GLY A 373 -11.00 -15.41 3.51
C GLY A 373 -9.58 -15.73 3.96
N CYS A 374 -8.60 -15.74 3.06
CA CYS A 374 -7.19 -15.92 3.42
C CYS A 374 -6.61 -14.70 4.16
N CYS A 375 -6.94 -13.47 3.75
CA CYS A 375 -6.52 -12.25 4.43
C CYS A 375 -7.05 -12.20 5.88
N VAL A 376 -8.34 -12.48 6.06
CA VAL A 376 -9.04 -12.60 7.35
C VAL A 376 -8.33 -13.58 8.29
N LYS A 377 -7.89 -14.74 7.78
CA LYS A 377 -7.13 -15.74 8.56
C LYS A 377 -5.75 -15.23 9.00
N VAL A 378 -5.00 -14.57 8.13
CA VAL A 378 -3.68 -13.99 8.48
C VAL A 378 -3.83 -12.89 9.54
N TYR A 379 -4.83 -12.01 9.42
CA TYR A 379 -5.05 -10.96 10.42
C TYR A 379 -5.58 -11.50 11.74
N THR A 380 -6.42 -12.55 11.72
CA THR A 380 -6.87 -13.25 12.93
C THR A 380 -5.68 -13.90 13.65
N LEU A 381 -4.79 -14.58 12.91
CA LEU A 381 -3.55 -15.15 13.43
C LEU A 381 -2.63 -14.07 14.04
N GLU A 382 -2.36 -12.98 13.33
CA GLU A 382 -1.52 -11.89 13.83
C GLU A 382 -2.14 -11.20 15.06
N LYS A 383 -3.47 -11.08 15.13
CA LYS A 383 -4.20 -10.53 16.28
C LYS A 383 -4.07 -11.41 17.52
N VAL A 384 -4.23 -12.74 17.39
CA VAL A 384 -4.06 -13.67 18.52
C VAL A 384 -2.60 -13.73 18.98
N LEU A 385 -1.63 -13.70 18.06
CA LEU A 385 -0.19 -13.64 18.37
C LEU A 385 0.24 -12.35 19.11
N LYS A 386 -0.48 -11.24 18.92
CA LYS A 386 -0.29 -9.99 19.70
C LYS A 386 -0.95 -10.03 21.07
N LEU A 387 -2.11 -10.68 21.18
CA LEU A 387 -2.89 -10.77 22.42
C LEU A 387 -2.32 -11.79 23.42
N LYS A 388 -1.77 -12.90 22.93
CA LYS A 388 -1.09 -13.90 23.76
C LYS A 388 0.33 -13.48 24.10
N LYS A 389 0.69 -13.68 25.36
CA LYS A 389 2.01 -13.41 25.94
C LYS A 389 2.49 -14.62 26.71
N ASP A 390 3.80 -14.78 26.82
CA ASP A 390 4.37 -15.71 27.79
C ASP A 390 4.02 -15.28 29.22
N ALA A 391 3.68 -16.26 30.06
CA ALA A 391 3.39 -16.04 31.47
C ALA A 391 4.64 -15.61 32.25
N ALA A 392 5.83 -16.11 31.88
CA ALA A 392 7.08 -15.84 32.59
C ALA A 392 7.78 -14.54 32.13
N THR A 393 7.96 -14.32 30.83
CA THR A 393 8.68 -13.15 30.29
C THR A 393 7.79 -11.98 29.87
N GLN A 394 6.47 -12.16 29.81
CA GLN A 394 5.49 -11.17 29.32
C GLN A 394 5.68 -10.68 27.87
N THR A 395 6.57 -11.31 27.09
CA THR A 395 6.72 -11.04 25.66
C THR A 395 5.53 -11.60 24.86
N PRO A 396 4.99 -10.87 23.87
CA PRO A 396 3.93 -11.38 23.01
C PRO A 396 4.45 -12.51 22.10
N PHE A 397 3.57 -13.45 21.75
CA PHE A 397 3.91 -14.58 20.89
C PHE A 397 4.36 -14.17 19.48
N LEU A 398 3.95 -12.98 19.02
CA LEU A 398 4.45 -12.39 17.79
C LEU A 398 5.97 -12.18 17.81
N ASP A 399 6.57 -11.76 18.93
CA ASP A 399 8.01 -11.48 19.02
C ASP A 399 8.85 -12.76 18.97
N GLU A 400 8.31 -13.87 19.52
CA GLU A 400 8.93 -15.20 19.40
C GLU A 400 8.86 -15.70 17.95
N ALA A 401 7.73 -15.50 17.26
CA ALA A 401 7.58 -15.87 15.85
C ALA A 401 8.47 -15.02 14.92
N MET A 402 8.64 -13.71 15.19
CA MET A 402 9.52 -12.81 14.43
C MET A 402 11.02 -13.17 14.52
N LYS A 403 11.43 -14.17 15.32
CA LYS A 403 12.78 -14.73 15.26
C LYS A 403 13.05 -15.58 14.01
N LEU A 404 12.00 -16.14 13.37
CA LEU A 404 12.10 -16.89 12.11
C LEU A 404 11.40 -16.19 10.92
N LEU A 405 10.50 -15.24 11.16
CA LEU A 405 9.82 -14.51 10.09
C LEU A 405 10.57 -13.22 9.72
N GLU A 406 10.82 -13.04 8.42
CA GLU A 406 11.46 -11.85 7.83
C GLU A 406 10.65 -10.54 8.00
N GLY A 407 9.39 -10.64 8.43
CA GLY A 407 8.50 -9.51 8.67
C GLY A 407 7.15 -9.93 9.23
N LYS A 408 6.27 -8.95 9.50
CA LYS A 408 4.92 -9.22 10.03
C LYS A 408 4.10 -10.12 9.08
N PRO A 409 3.29 -11.07 9.60
CA PRO A 409 2.45 -11.94 8.78
C PRO A 409 1.59 -11.19 7.74
N SER A 410 0.93 -10.10 8.15
CA SER A 410 0.21 -9.18 7.26
C SER A 410 1.08 -8.62 6.12
N SER A 411 2.26 -8.09 6.43
CA SER A 411 3.20 -7.53 5.43
C SER A 411 3.67 -8.58 4.42
N MET A 412 3.97 -9.79 4.88
CA MET A 412 4.39 -10.90 4.02
C MET A 412 3.24 -11.37 3.12
N PHE A 413 2.02 -11.43 3.66
CA PHE A 413 0.81 -11.74 2.91
C PHE A 413 0.55 -10.70 1.81
N TRP A 414 0.50 -9.40 2.14
CA TRP A 414 0.26 -8.33 1.17
C TRP A 414 1.30 -8.27 0.06
N THR A 415 2.58 -8.43 0.43
CA THR A 415 3.69 -8.46 -0.53
C THR A 415 3.56 -9.64 -1.50
N THR A 416 3.18 -10.82 -1.00
CA THR A 416 3.04 -12.04 -1.82
C THR A 416 1.78 -12.00 -2.68
N LEU A 417 0.65 -11.53 -2.12
CA LEU A 417 -0.61 -11.30 -2.82
C LEU A 417 -0.40 -10.40 -4.04
N ALA A 418 0.13 -9.18 -3.82
CA ALA A 418 0.30 -8.22 -4.91
C ALA A 418 1.35 -8.65 -5.94
N ARG A 419 2.44 -9.33 -5.51
CA ARG A 419 3.43 -9.93 -6.43
C ARG A 419 2.80 -11.01 -7.30
N SER A 420 1.93 -11.85 -6.74
CA SER A 420 1.21 -12.89 -7.48
C SER A 420 0.21 -12.27 -8.47
N LEU A 421 -0.60 -11.29 -8.02
CA LEU A 421 -1.54 -10.56 -8.88
C LEU A 421 -0.81 -9.85 -10.04
N ASP A 422 0.28 -9.13 -9.77
CA ASP A 422 1.04 -8.39 -10.79
C ASP A 422 1.71 -9.33 -11.81
N LYS A 423 2.25 -10.45 -11.35
CA LYS A 423 2.82 -11.49 -12.22
C LYS A 423 1.73 -12.10 -13.11
N GLN A 424 0.63 -12.59 -12.52
CA GLN A 424 -0.42 -13.28 -13.29
C GLN A 424 -1.23 -12.32 -14.18
N SER A 425 -1.44 -11.07 -13.78
CA SER A 425 -2.08 -10.06 -14.63
C SER A 425 -1.24 -9.76 -15.88
N ARG A 426 0.09 -9.58 -15.73
CA ARG A 426 1.02 -9.35 -16.83
C ARG A 426 1.21 -10.58 -17.72
N GLU A 427 1.29 -11.77 -17.13
CA GLU A 427 1.39 -13.04 -17.89
C GLU A 427 0.10 -13.28 -18.70
N ALA A 428 -1.09 -13.10 -18.13
CA ALA A 428 -2.36 -13.24 -18.84
C ALA A 428 -2.54 -12.17 -19.93
N ALA A 429 -2.21 -10.90 -19.66
CA ALA A 429 -2.31 -9.80 -20.62
C ALA A 429 -1.36 -9.96 -21.83
N LYS A 430 -0.23 -10.65 -21.67
CA LYS A 430 0.68 -11.02 -22.76
C LYS A 430 0.31 -12.34 -23.44
N GLY A 431 -0.27 -13.28 -22.69
CA GLY A 431 -0.56 -14.64 -23.14
C GLY A 431 -1.89 -14.82 -23.86
N SER A 432 -2.86 -13.90 -23.70
CA SER A 432 -4.11 -13.93 -24.46
C SER A 432 -4.66 -12.54 -24.77
N THR A 433 -5.01 -12.35 -26.05
CA THR A 433 -5.65 -11.14 -26.57
C THR A 433 -7.02 -10.92 -25.95
N PHE A 434 -7.77 -12.00 -25.71
CA PHE A 434 -9.08 -11.97 -25.06
C PHE A 434 -9.00 -11.43 -23.63
N PHE A 435 -8.01 -11.85 -22.82
CA PHE A 435 -7.82 -11.33 -21.47
C PHE A 435 -7.46 -9.84 -21.51
N GLN A 436 -6.51 -9.43 -22.36
CA GLN A 436 -6.11 -8.04 -22.49
C GLN A 436 -7.28 -7.13 -22.91
N GLN A 437 -8.08 -7.55 -23.90
CA GLN A 437 -9.22 -6.77 -24.36
C GLN A 437 -10.32 -6.71 -23.30
N THR A 438 -10.70 -7.84 -22.70
CA THR A 438 -11.81 -7.94 -21.74
C THR A 438 -11.53 -7.19 -20.45
N LEU A 439 -10.32 -7.32 -19.88
CA LEU A 439 -9.93 -6.64 -18.64
C LEU A 439 -9.64 -5.15 -18.86
N SER A 440 -9.21 -4.72 -20.05
CA SER A 440 -9.08 -3.27 -20.34
C SER A 440 -10.42 -2.58 -20.61
N SER A 441 -11.37 -3.20 -21.32
CA SER A 441 -12.73 -2.62 -21.43
C SER A 441 -13.54 -2.75 -20.14
N GLY A 442 -13.28 -3.80 -19.37
CA GLY A 442 -13.97 -4.09 -18.12
C GLY A 442 -13.25 -3.57 -16.87
N TYR A 443 -12.24 -2.71 -17.00
CA TYR A 443 -11.46 -2.20 -15.86
C TYR A 443 -12.35 -1.58 -14.75
N PRO A 444 -13.39 -0.79 -15.07
CA PRO A 444 -14.38 -0.35 -14.07
C PRO A 444 -15.05 -1.48 -13.26
N ARG A 445 -15.33 -2.65 -13.86
CA ARG A 445 -15.86 -3.81 -13.13
C ARG A 445 -14.78 -4.47 -12.28
N LEU A 446 -13.56 -4.60 -12.80
CA LEU A 446 -12.43 -5.15 -12.05
C LEU A 446 -12.13 -4.31 -10.79
N LEU A 447 -12.14 -2.98 -10.92
CA LEU A 447 -11.91 -2.08 -9.80
C LEU A 447 -13.00 -2.20 -8.72
N ARG A 448 -14.28 -2.36 -9.11
CA ARG A 448 -15.37 -2.66 -8.16
C ARG A 448 -15.15 -3.94 -7.36
N LEU A 449 -14.71 -5.03 -8.01
CA LEU A 449 -14.37 -6.27 -7.31
C LEU A 449 -13.26 -6.07 -6.26
N PHE A 450 -12.31 -5.16 -6.50
CA PHE A 450 -11.31 -4.77 -5.49
C PHE A 450 -11.86 -3.84 -4.40
N HIS A 451 -12.85 -2.99 -4.70
CA HIS A 451 -13.57 -2.23 -3.66
C HIS A 451 -14.38 -3.17 -2.75
N ASP A 452 -15.04 -4.18 -3.31
CA ASP A 452 -15.77 -5.22 -2.58
C ASP A 452 -14.82 -6.05 -1.70
N PHE A 453 -13.63 -6.38 -2.23
CA PHE A 453 -12.54 -7.01 -1.46
C PHE A 453 -12.11 -6.16 -0.26
N PHE A 454 -11.77 -4.88 -0.47
CA PHE A 454 -11.37 -3.97 0.60
C PHE A 454 -12.49 -3.76 1.63
N GLY A 455 -13.74 -3.64 1.19
CA GLY A 455 -14.92 -3.53 2.07
C GLY A 455 -15.11 -4.74 2.98
N LYS A 456 -14.89 -5.97 2.46
CA LYS A 456 -15.00 -7.21 3.24
C LYS A 456 -13.92 -7.35 4.32
N ILE A 457 -12.69 -6.87 4.07
CA ILE A 457 -11.58 -6.99 5.02
C ILE A 457 -11.47 -5.79 5.99
N ALA A 458 -12.11 -4.65 5.71
CA ALA A 458 -12.02 -3.43 6.52
C ALA A 458 -12.49 -3.59 7.98
N VAL A 459 -13.25 -4.64 8.30
CA VAL A 459 -13.68 -4.96 9.68
C VAL A 459 -12.53 -5.55 10.52
N GLN A 460 -11.51 -6.13 9.88
CA GLN A 460 -10.39 -6.83 10.54
C GLN A 460 -9.01 -6.23 10.26
N THR A 461 -8.94 -5.28 9.31
CA THR A 461 -7.71 -4.74 8.78
C THR A 461 -7.81 -3.21 8.71
N ASP A 462 -6.72 -2.50 8.99
CA ASP A 462 -6.68 -1.03 8.90
C ASP A 462 -6.64 -0.51 7.43
N THR A 463 -6.98 -1.36 6.45
CA THR A 463 -6.96 -0.98 5.04
C THR A 463 -8.06 0.03 4.75
N THR A 464 -7.66 1.15 4.19
CA THR A 464 -8.54 2.27 3.89
C THR A 464 -8.29 2.74 2.47
N TYR A 465 -9.37 2.87 1.70
CA TYR A 465 -9.33 3.33 0.32
C TYR A 465 -10.40 4.41 0.13
N ASN A 466 -9.97 5.67 0.02
CA ASN A 466 -10.86 6.81 -0.19
C ASN A 466 -10.19 7.93 -1.00
N ALA A 467 -10.95 8.98 -1.32
CA ALA A 467 -10.53 10.09 -2.17
C ALA A 467 -9.38 10.96 -1.61
N SER A 468 -9.05 10.81 -0.33
CA SER A 468 -8.09 11.61 0.44
C SER A 468 -6.90 10.80 1.00
N TYR A 469 -7.10 9.51 1.27
CA TYR A 469 -6.09 8.60 1.80
C TYR A 469 -6.27 7.17 1.26
N GLN A 470 -5.16 6.51 0.97
CA GLN A 470 -5.09 5.11 0.53
C GLN A 470 -4.02 4.43 1.38
N SER A 471 -4.36 3.32 2.04
CA SER A 471 -3.36 2.54 2.79
C SER A 471 -2.38 1.86 1.82
N PRO A 472 -1.10 1.67 2.19
CA PRO A 472 -0.08 1.17 1.25
C PRO A 472 -0.42 -0.21 0.68
N GLU A 473 -1.14 -1.05 1.43
CA GLU A 473 -1.67 -2.34 1.00
C GLU A 473 -2.57 -2.20 -0.24
N THR A 474 -3.53 -1.26 -0.19
CA THR A 474 -4.47 -0.99 -1.28
C THR A 474 -3.74 -0.47 -2.53
N VAL A 475 -2.75 0.42 -2.34
CA VAL A 475 -1.92 0.99 -3.41
C VAL A 475 -1.08 -0.09 -4.10
N ILE A 476 -0.46 -0.99 -3.33
CA ILE A 476 0.39 -2.06 -3.87
C ILE A 476 -0.46 -3.11 -4.62
N VAL A 477 -1.67 -3.43 -4.13
CA VAL A 477 -2.60 -4.34 -4.82
C VAL A 477 -3.16 -3.72 -6.11
N LEU A 478 -3.65 -2.48 -6.09
CA LEU A 478 -4.19 -1.85 -7.30
C LEU A 478 -3.12 -1.60 -8.37
N ARG A 479 -1.86 -1.35 -7.96
CA ARG A 479 -0.71 -1.24 -8.88
C ARG A 479 -0.50 -2.47 -9.75
N ALA A 480 -0.92 -3.67 -9.32
CA ALA A 480 -0.89 -4.90 -10.11
C ALA A 480 -1.77 -4.85 -11.38
N PHE A 481 -2.69 -3.87 -11.47
CA PHE A 481 -3.63 -3.69 -12.58
C PHE A 481 -3.46 -2.36 -13.32
N ALA A 482 -2.45 -1.55 -12.97
CA ALA A 482 -2.19 -0.24 -13.60
C ALA A 482 -1.95 -0.31 -15.13
N SER A 483 -1.56 -1.48 -15.65
CA SER A 483 -1.48 -1.74 -17.10
C SER A 483 -2.87 -1.78 -17.76
N PHE A 484 -3.88 -2.35 -17.11
CA PHE A 484 -5.26 -2.33 -17.59
C PHE A 484 -5.91 -0.96 -17.41
N GLU A 485 -5.61 -0.26 -16.31
CA GLU A 485 -6.02 1.14 -16.11
C GLU A 485 -5.49 2.04 -17.24
N SER A 486 -4.19 1.94 -17.54
CA SER A 486 -3.56 2.71 -18.62
C SER A 486 -4.19 2.41 -20.00
N LEU A 487 -4.50 1.14 -20.29
CA LEU A 487 -5.20 0.73 -21.51
C LEU A 487 -6.67 1.22 -21.54
N TYR A 488 -7.37 1.21 -20.40
CA TYR A 488 -8.73 1.74 -20.27
C TYR A 488 -8.75 3.26 -20.52
N LEU A 489 -7.90 4.02 -19.84
CA LEU A 489 -7.79 5.47 -20.00
C LEU A 489 -7.35 5.87 -21.42
N SER A 490 -6.43 5.11 -22.03
CA SER A 490 -6.07 5.28 -23.43
C SER A 490 -7.28 5.07 -24.36
N ARG A 491 -8.09 4.03 -24.15
CA ARG A 491 -9.31 3.78 -24.94
C ARG A 491 -10.37 4.86 -24.73
N SER A 492 -10.58 5.31 -23.49
CA SER A 492 -11.51 6.40 -23.15
C SER A 492 -11.10 7.72 -23.82
N SER A 493 -9.82 8.10 -23.68
CA SER A 493 -9.23 9.26 -24.35
C SER A 493 -9.36 9.17 -25.88
N ASN A 494 -9.02 8.03 -26.47
CA ASN A 494 -9.12 7.81 -27.91
C ASN A 494 -10.59 7.93 -28.39
N ARG A 495 -11.57 7.42 -27.64
CA ARG A 495 -13.00 7.54 -27.97
C ARG A 495 -13.47 9.00 -27.95
N MET A 496 -13.08 9.78 -26.92
CA MET A 496 -13.42 11.21 -26.85
C MET A 496 -12.78 12.00 -27.99
N ASN A 497 -11.49 11.75 -28.26
CA ASN A 497 -10.75 12.36 -29.37
C ASN A 497 -11.28 11.95 -30.75
N GLU A 498 -11.76 10.71 -30.91
CA GLU A 498 -12.37 10.22 -32.14
C GLU A 498 -13.69 10.94 -32.44
N ILE A 499 -14.58 11.08 -31.46
CA ILE A 499 -15.85 11.82 -31.67
C ILE A 499 -15.58 13.30 -31.98
N VAL A 500 -14.58 13.93 -31.34
CA VAL A 500 -14.12 15.29 -31.69
C VAL A 500 -13.52 15.36 -33.10
N ALA A 501 -12.76 14.34 -33.53
CA ALA A 501 -12.20 14.29 -34.87
C ALA A 501 -13.27 14.06 -35.95
N GLN A 502 -14.23 13.15 -35.72
CA GLN A 502 -15.35 12.87 -36.61
C GLN A 502 -16.24 14.10 -36.78
N ALA A 503 -16.56 14.81 -35.69
CA ALA A 503 -17.36 16.04 -35.73
C ALA A 503 -16.77 17.12 -36.65
N VAL A 504 -15.45 17.28 -36.69
CA VAL A 504 -14.77 18.31 -37.49
C VAL A 504 -14.31 17.77 -38.87
N ALA A 505 -14.49 16.49 -39.16
CA ALA A 505 -13.99 15.84 -40.38
C ALA A 505 -14.59 16.41 -41.69
N GLY A 506 -15.80 16.99 -41.65
CA GLY A 506 -16.42 17.65 -42.80
C GLY A 506 -15.80 19.00 -43.18
N GLY A 507 -14.95 19.58 -42.32
CA GLY A 507 -14.27 20.86 -42.53
C GLY A 507 -15.24 21.99 -42.91
N ALA A 508 -14.77 22.94 -43.72
CA ALA A 508 -15.59 24.07 -44.18
C ALA A 508 -16.73 23.69 -45.17
N ARG A 509 -16.81 22.43 -45.63
CA ARG A 509 -17.91 21.96 -46.52
C ARG A 509 -19.09 21.38 -45.75
N SER A 510 -18.85 20.87 -44.55
CA SER A 510 -19.86 20.35 -43.63
C SER A 510 -19.34 20.57 -42.21
N PRO A 511 -19.34 21.83 -41.72
CA PRO A 511 -18.87 22.13 -40.37
C PRO A 511 -19.80 21.49 -39.34
N PRO A 512 -19.31 21.19 -38.12
CA PRO A 512 -20.17 20.72 -37.04
C PRO A 512 -21.20 21.79 -36.67
N GLY A 513 -22.36 21.34 -36.17
CA GLY A 513 -23.43 22.16 -35.64
C GLY A 513 -23.91 21.64 -34.28
N ALA A 514 -25.23 21.68 -34.07
CA ALA A 514 -25.84 21.34 -32.78
C ALA A 514 -25.74 19.85 -32.42
N SER A 515 -25.98 18.95 -33.38
CA SER A 515 -25.94 17.50 -33.17
C SER A 515 -24.58 17.02 -32.69
N GLU A 516 -23.50 17.60 -33.22
CA GLU A 516 -22.12 17.23 -32.94
C GLU A 516 -21.71 17.73 -31.55
N GLY A 517 -22.04 18.98 -31.20
CA GLY A 517 -21.79 19.54 -29.87
C GLY A 517 -22.51 18.77 -28.76
N ILE A 518 -23.76 18.37 -29.02
CA ILE A 518 -24.54 17.50 -28.13
C ILE A 518 -23.89 16.10 -28.02
N ASN A 519 -23.40 15.53 -29.11
CA ASN A 519 -22.81 14.19 -29.12
C ASN A 519 -21.44 14.13 -28.44
N ILE A 520 -20.60 15.16 -28.62
CA ILE A 520 -19.31 15.30 -27.92
C ILE A 520 -19.55 15.39 -26.41
N ALA A 521 -20.42 16.31 -25.96
CA ALA A 521 -20.74 16.45 -24.53
C ALA A 521 -21.32 15.16 -23.95
N ARG A 522 -22.28 14.51 -24.63
CA ARG A 522 -22.85 13.22 -24.22
C ARG A 522 -21.77 12.14 -24.10
N THR A 523 -20.82 12.08 -25.04
CA THR A 523 -19.74 11.08 -24.99
C THR A 523 -18.84 11.29 -23.78
N ILE A 524 -18.45 12.54 -23.50
CA ILE A 524 -17.63 12.88 -22.33
C ILE A 524 -18.36 12.53 -21.02
N VAL A 525 -19.65 12.85 -20.91
CA VAL A 525 -20.46 12.50 -19.73
C VAL A 525 -20.59 10.99 -19.55
N ASN A 526 -20.85 10.24 -20.63
CA ASN A 526 -20.91 8.77 -20.58
C ASN A 526 -19.59 8.13 -20.08
N GLU A 527 -18.44 8.66 -20.50
CA GLU A 527 -17.13 8.19 -20.03
C GLU A 527 -16.91 8.53 -18.54
N LEU A 528 -17.27 9.76 -18.12
CA LEU A 528 -17.21 10.18 -16.72
C LEU A 528 -18.13 9.34 -15.82
N ASP A 529 -19.38 9.10 -16.21
CA ASP A 529 -20.33 8.26 -15.45
C ASP A 529 -19.85 6.81 -15.33
N SER A 530 -19.15 6.28 -16.35
CA SER A 530 -18.57 4.94 -16.28
C SER A 530 -17.48 4.80 -15.21
N ALA A 531 -16.81 5.91 -14.86
CA ALA A 531 -15.78 5.99 -13.83
C ALA A 531 -16.26 6.56 -12.48
N ARG A 532 -17.43 7.23 -12.44
CA ARG A 532 -17.97 8.01 -11.31
C ARG A 532 -18.07 7.30 -9.96
N PHE A 533 -18.07 5.97 -9.95
CA PHE A 533 -18.07 5.15 -8.73
C PHE A 533 -16.72 5.14 -7.98
N ASP A 534 -15.62 5.55 -8.64
CA ASP A 534 -14.29 5.67 -8.03
C ASP A 534 -13.74 7.10 -8.16
N PRO A 535 -13.37 7.76 -7.05
CA PRO A 535 -12.94 9.16 -7.04
C PRO A 535 -11.55 9.40 -7.66
N LEU A 536 -10.76 8.37 -7.97
CA LEU A 536 -9.44 8.52 -8.62
C LEU A 536 -9.57 8.36 -10.14
N LEU A 537 -10.31 7.34 -10.58
CA LEU A 537 -10.60 7.01 -11.97
C LEU A 537 -11.43 8.11 -12.64
N VAL A 538 -12.44 8.67 -11.96
CA VAL A 538 -13.21 9.80 -12.52
C VAL A 538 -12.33 11.06 -12.67
N ARG A 539 -11.37 11.29 -11.76
CA ARG A 539 -10.39 12.39 -11.88
C ARG A 539 -9.38 12.13 -13.02
N SER A 540 -9.00 10.88 -13.29
CA SER A 540 -8.09 10.56 -14.39
C SER A 540 -8.80 10.59 -15.76
N VAL A 541 -10.06 10.15 -15.85
CA VAL A 541 -10.91 10.34 -17.05
C VAL A 541 -11.15 11.84 -17.32
N ALA A 542 -11.46 12.64 -16.29
CA ALA A 542 -11.65 14.08 -16.43
C ALA A 542 -10.43 14.81 -17.01
N LYS A 543 -9.20 14.42 -16.63
CA LYS A 543 -7.97 14.95 -17.24
C LYS A 543 -7.86 14.65 -18.73
N HIS A 544 -8.29 13.47 -19.18
CA HIS A 544 -8.33 13.13 -20.60
C HIS A 544 -9.45 13.90 -21.33
N ALA A 545 -10.62 14.09 -20.69
CA ALA A 545 -11.69 14.91 -21.23
C ALA A 545 -11.27 16.36 -21.48
N VAL A 546 -10.47 16.97 -20.58
CA VAL A 546 -9.85 18.29 -20.81
C VAL A 546 -9.07 18.32 -22.14
N THR A 547 -8.19 17.35 -22.38
CA THR A 547 -7.38 17.32 -23.63
C THR A 547 -8.23 17.18 -24.90
N ALA A 548 -9.36 16.44 -24.83
CA ALA A 548 -10.29 16.33 -25.95
C ALA A 548 -11.06 17.64 -26.21
N LEU A 549 -11.41 18.38 -25.16
CA LEU A 549 -12.08 19.69 -25.26
C LEU A 549 -11.13 20.79 -25.74
N GLU A 550 -9.86 20.78 -25.31
CA GLU A 550 -8.82 21.65 -25.84
C GLU A 550 -8.57 21.36 -27.33
N MET A 551 -8.56 20.08 -27.73
CA MET A 551 -8.49 19.69 -29.14
C MET A 551 -9.72 20.15 -29.94
N LEU A 552 -10.92 20.09 -29.37
CA LEU A 552 -12.15 20.60 -30.00
C LEU A 552 -12.04 22.11 -30.27
N VAL A 553 -11.68 22.90 -29.26
CA VAL A 553 -11.50 24.35 -29.40
C VAL A 553 -10.44 24.67 -30.45
N THR A 554 -9.29 23.97 -30.42
CA THR A 554 -8.20 24.17 -31.38
C THR A 554 -8.62 23.84 -32.82
N ARG A 555 -9.34 22.74 -33.03
CA ARG A 555 -9.85 22.33 -34.35
C ARG A 555 -10.94 23.27 -34.87
N ILE A 556 -11.79 23.80 -34.00
CA ILE A 556 -12.84 24.75 -34.40
C ILE A 556 -12.24 26.12 -34.71
N ASP A 557 -11.31 26.65 -33.91
CA ASP A 557 -10.69 27.95 -34.17
C ASP A 557 -9.93 27.99 -35.52
N ALA A 558 -9.36 26.86 -35.93
CA ALA A 558 -8.74 26.67 -37.25
C ALA A 558 -9.73 26.70 -38.43
N LEU A 559 -11.05 26.62 -38.19
CA LEU A 559 -12.10 26.76 -39.20
C LEU A 559 -12.81 28.12 -39.16
N VAL A 560 -12.65 28.92 -38.09
CA VAL A 560 -13.34 30.21 -37.93
C VAL A 560 -12.88 31.20 -39.00
N ILE A 561 -13.83 31.75 -39.75
CA ILE A 561 -13.55 32.81 -40.73
C ILE A 561 -13.62 34.17 -40.04
N ARG A 562 -12.53 34.95 -40.12
CA ARG A 562 -12.35 36.22 -39.39
C ARG A 562 -12.24 37.46 -40.29
N ASP A 563 -12.60 37.33 -41.56
CA ASP A 563 -12.50 38.40 -42.56
C ASP A 563 -13.75 39.31 -42.56
N ARG A 564 -13.81 40.27 -43.51
CA ARG A 564 -14.98 41.15 -43.67
C ARG A 564 -16.22 40.39 -44.14
N SER A 565 -16.10 39.26 -44.86
CA SER A 565 -17.27 38.49 -45.32
C SER A 565 -18.08 37.92 -44.15
N ALA A 566 -17.42 37.53 -43.04
CA ALA A 566 -18.09 37.07 -41.82
C ALA A 566 -18.90 38.17 -41.10
N THR A 567 -18.72 39.46 -41.43
CA THR A 567 -19.35 40.60 -40.73
C THR A 567 -20.04 41.60 -41.67
N SER A 568 -20.30 41.22 -42.93
CA SER A 568 -21.00 42.06 -43.92
C SER A 568 -22.48 41.68 -44.04
N PHE A 569 -23.39 42.66 -44.08
CA PHE A 569 -24.85 42.45 -44.18
C PHE A 569 -25.38 42.81 -45.58
N THR A 570 -24.55 42.51 -46.58
CA THR A 570 -24.72 42.82 -48.00
C THR A 570 -25.28 41.63 -48.78
N GLY A 571 -26.57 41.67 -49.10
CA GLY A 571 -27.26 40.62 -49.87
C GLY A 571 -28.67 40.35 -49.34
N PRO A 572 -29.43 39.46 -49.99
CA PRO A 572 -30.77 39.04 -49.56
C PRO A 572 -30.75 37.92 -48.49
N THR A 573 -29.62 37.21 -48.36
CA THR A 573 -29.41 36.10 -47.42
C THR A 573 -28.11 36.28 -46.64
N ALA A 574 -27.91 35.49 -45.58
CA ALA A 574 -26.59 35.42 -44.92
C ALA A 574 -25.50 34.94 -45.89
N ALA A 575 -24.26 35.39 -45.66
CA ALA A 575 -23.09 34.91 -46.38
C ALA A 575 -22.74 33.48 -45.92
N PRO A 576 -22.22 32.59 -46.79
CA PRO A 576 -21.80 31.23 -46.39
C PRO A 576 -20.83 31.20 -45.20
N GLN A 577 -19.98 32.22 -45.10
CA GLN A 577 -19.01 32.41 -44.00
C GLN A 577 -19.69 32.75 -42.66
N GLN A 578 -20.83 33.45 -42.70
CA GLN A 578 -21.65 33.70 -41.50
C GLN A 578 -22.35 32.41 -41.06
N THR A 579 -22.94 31.65 -41.99
CA THR A 579 -23.57 30.35 -41.68
C THR A 579 -22.56 29.36 -41.10
N LEU A 580 -21.34 29.28 -41.67
CA LEU A 580 -20.25 28.46 -41.14
C LEU A 580 -19.88 28.85 -39.71
N ASN A 581 -19.63 30.13 -39.45
CA ASN A 581 -19.32 30.60 -38.09
C ASN A 581 -20.48 30.35 -37.12
N ALA A 582 -21.73 30.48 -37.56
CA ALA A 582 -22.92 30.20 -36.74
C ALA A 582 -23.03 28.71 -36.35
N GLN A 583 -22.70 27.81 -37.26
CA GLN A 583 -22.65 26.37 -37.01
C GLN A 583 -21.53 26.02 -36.01
N LEU A 584 -20.31 26.54 -36.21
CA LEU A 584 -19.19 26.36 -35.27
C LEU A 584 -19.49 26.89 -33.86
N VAL A 585 -20.05 28.10 -33.74
CA VAL A 585 -20.50 28.68 -32.47
C VAL A 585 -21.59 27.80 -31.83
N THR A 586 -22.53 27.30 -32.62
CA THR A 586 -23.60 26.41 -32.15
C THR A 586 -23.01 25.12 -31.57
N THR A 587 -21.98 24.51 -32.18
CA THR A 587 -21.28 23.35 -31.61
C THR A 587 -20.64 23.65 -30.25
N LEU A 588 -19.86 24.74 -30.17
CA LEU A 588 -19.20 25.15 -28.93
C LEU A 588 -20.22 25.45 -27.83
N TYR A 589 -21.28 26.21 -28.12
CA TYR A 589 -22.33 26.55 -27.18
C TYR A 589 -23.09 25.32 -26.67
N GLN A 590 -23.53 24.42 -27.57
CA GLN A 590 -24.27 23.20 -27.18
C GLN A 590 -23.40 22.22 -26.39
N CYS A 591 -22.07 22.25 -26.59
CA CYS A 591 -21.12 21.51 -25.78
C CYS A 591 -20.96 22.15 -24.39
N TRP A 592 -20.65 23.45 -24.33
CA TRP A 592 -20.52 24.25 -23.10
C TRP A 592 -21.76 24.16 -22.21
N HIS A 593 -22.95 24.40 -22.77
CA HIS A 593 -24.21 24.45 -22.03
C HIS A 593 -24.54 23.13 -21.32
N ARG A 594 -24.08 21.99 -21.86
CA ARG A 594 -24.26 20.68 -21.23
C ARG A 594 -23.17 20.39 -20.20
N LEU A 595 -21.91 20.69 -20.51
CA LEU A 595 -20.80 20.47 -19.58
C LEU A 595 -20.88 21.40 -18.35
N GLY A 596 -21.43 22.61 -18.51
CA GLY A 596 -21.71 23.54 -17.41
C GLY A 596 -22.82 23.08 -16.43
N GLN A 597 -23.58 22.03 -16.75
CA GLN A 597 -24.57 21.45 -15.83
C GLN A 597 -23.94 20.46 -14.84
N LEU A 598 -22.72 19.98 -15.10
CA LEU A 598 -22.05 18.93 -14.32
C LEU A 598 -21.73 19.35 -12.88
N ASP A 599 -21.64 20.65 -12.58
CA ASP A 599 -21.44 21.19 -11.22
C ASP A 599 -22.52 20.75 -10.22
N ARG A 600 -23.69 20.31 -10.72
CA ARG A 600 -24.79 19.75 -9.92
C ARG A 600 -24.70 18.24 -9.71
N GLU A 601 -23.83 17.55 -10.44
CA GLU A 601 -23.83 16.08 -10.55
C GLU A 601 -22.52 15.43 -10.07
N TYR A 602 -21.40 16.15 -10.14
CA TYR A 602 -20.06 15.63 -9.84
C TYR A 602 -19.39 16.38 -8.69
N ASP A 603 -18.47 15.70 -7.99
CA ASP A 603 -17.67 16.32 -6.93
C ASP A 603 -16.88 17.54 -7.40
N LYS A 604 -16.76 18.54 -6.52
CA LYS A 604 -15.96 19.76 -6.75
C LYS A 604 -14.51 19.48 -7.20
N SER A 605 -13.95 18.33 -6.82
CA SER A 605 -12.59 17.91 -7.22
C SER A 605 -12.48 17.37 -8.66
N VAL A 606 -13.60 17.04 -9.29
CA VAL A 606 -13.70 16.69 -10.73
C VAL A 606 -14.02 17.96 -11.52
N ILE A 607 -14.95 18.78 -11.01
CA ILE A 607 -15.32 20.06 -11.62
C ILE A 607 -14.12 21.02 -11.69
N SER A 608 -13.28 21.09 -10.66
CA SER A 608 -12.07 21.93 -10.71
C SER A 608 -11.05 21.52 -11.78
N ILE A 609 -11.10 20.28 -12.27
CA ILE A 609 -10.29 19.79 -13.40
C ILE A 609 -10.94 20.20 -14.73
N LEU A 610 -12.26 20.10 -14.85
CA LEU A 610 -13.00 20.38 -16.10
C LEU A 610 -13.24 21.88 -16.34
N GLN A 611 -13.42 22.68 -15.29
CA GLN A 611 -13.81 24.09 -15.38
C GLN A 611 -12.89 24.95 -16.27
N PRO A 612 -11.55 24.81 -16.26
CA PRO A 612 -10.68 25.56 -17.17
C PRO A 612 -10.99 25.30 -18.65
N ALA A 613 -11.29 24.05 -19.02
CA ALA A 613 -11.65 23.67 -20.38
C ALA A 613 -13.06 24.18 -20.75
N ILE A 614 -14.03 24.05 -19.85
CA ILE A 614 -15.40 24.57 -20.05
C ILE A 614 -15.37 26.10 -20.25
N ASN A 615 -14.63 26.82 -19.41
CA ASN A 615 -14.42 28.27 -19.55
C ASN A 615 -13.66 28.64 -20.83
N ASN A 616 -12.83 27.75 -21.38
CA ASN A 616 -12.15 27.98 -22.66
C ASN A 616 -13.10 27.82 -23.85
N ILE A 617 -14.01 26.83 -23.84
CA ILE A 617 -15.08 26.68 -24.84
C ILE A 617 -15.98 27.93 -24.85
N GLN A 618 -16.29 28.47 -23.66
CA GLN A 618 -17.07 29.70 -23.53
C GLN A 618 -16.40 30.87 -24.25
N ARG A 619 -15.17 31.22 -23.83
CA ARG A 619 -14.38 32.30 -24.43
C ARG A 619 -14.14 32.11 -25.93
N ALA A 620 -14.07 30.86 -26.39
CA ALA A 620 -13.90 30.53 -27.80
C ALA A 620 -15.14 30.92 -28.62
N TYR A 621 -16.36 30.64 -28.16
CA TYR A 621 -17.55 31.07 -28.90
C TYR A 621 -17.80 32.59 -28.76
N GLU A 622 -17.58 33.16 -27.58
CA GLU A 622 -17.73 34.61 -27.32
C GLU A 622 -16.87 35.44 -28.30
N ARG A 623 -15.59 35.05 -28.45
CA ARG A 623 -14.64 35.66 -29.40
C ARG A 623 -15.09 35.64 -30.86
N VAL A 624 -15.92 34.68 -31.27
CA VAL A 624 -16.48 34.60 -32.63
C VAL A 624 -17.75 35.44 -32.77
N CYS A 625 -18.53 35.57 -31.69
CA CYS A 625 -19.76 36.35 -31.66
C CYS A 625 -19.52 37.87 -31.55
N ASP A 626 -18.55 38.32 -30.74
CA ASP A 626 -18.32 39.74 -30.47
C ASP A 626 -18.14 40.61 -31.73
N PRO A 627 -17.36 40.22 -32.76
CA PRO A 627 -17.25 41.00 -33.99
C PRO A 627 -18.58 41.13 -34.74
N LEU A 628 -19.42 40.09 -34.73
CA LEU A 628 -20.73 40.09 -35.39
C LEU A 628 -21.74 40.96 -34.64
N LEU A 629 -21.81 40.85 -33.31
CA LEU A 629 -22.68 41.68 -32.46
C LEU A 629 -22.27 43.16 -32.51
N SER A 630 -20.96 43.43 -32.58
CA SER A 630 -20.43 44.78 -32.80
C SER A 630 -20.80 45.32 -34.18
N ALA A 631 -20.69 44.51 -35.23
CA ALA A 631 -21.09 44.88 -36.58
C ALA A 631 -22.61 45.16 -36.67
N ILE A 632 -23.47 44.34 -36.04
CA ILE A 632 -24.92 44.58 -35.96
C ILE A 632 -25.23 45.96 -35.34
N ARG A 633 -24.60 46.28 -34.20
CA ARG A 633 -24.76 47.61 -33.55
C ARG A 633 -24.32 48.74 -34.48
N ARG A 634 -23.20 48.59 -35.19
CA ARG A 634 -22.70 49.58 -36.15
C ARG A 634 -23.66 49.82 -37.32
N GLU A 635 -24.27 48.78 -37.89
CA GLU A 635 -25.25 48.98 -38.96
C GLU A 635 -26.48 49.76 -38.46
N VAL A 636 -27.07 49.36 -37.33
CA VAL A 636 -28.20 50.10 -36.71
C VAL A 636 -27.83 51.56 -36.42
N GLY A 637 -26.65 51.79 -35.85
CA GLY A 637 -26.08 53.12 -35.61
C GLY A 637 -25.71 53.91 -36.86
N SER A 638 -25.73 53.31 -38.06
CA SER A 638 -25.54 53.99 -39.34
C SER A 638 -26.86 54.35 -40.04
N ILE A 639 -27.95 53.67 -39.69
CA ILE A 639 -29.29 53.92 -40.24
C ILE A 639 -29.98 55.03 -39.45
N LEU A 640 -29.96 54.98 -38.12
CA LEU A 640 -30.66 55.92 -37.24
C LEU A 640 -30.27 57.41 -37.43
N PRO A 641 -29.00 57.80 -37.66
CA PRO A 641 -28.65 59.20 -37.94
C PRO A 641 -29.29 59.77 -39.22
N LYS A 642 -29.78 58.92 -40.14
CA LYS A 642 -30.46 59.37 -41.37
C LYS A 642 -31.77 60.09 -41.08
N LEU A 643 -32.32 59.98 -39.86
CA LEU A 643 -33.43 60.81 -39.37
C LEU A 643 -33.17 62.31 -39.62
N HIS A 644 -31.95 62.80 -39.37
CA HIS A 644 -31.58 64.22 -39.51
C HIS A 644 -31.45 64.67 -40.97
N ARG A 645 -31.68 63.78 -41.94
CA ARG A 645 -31.80 64.09 -43.37
C ARG A 645 -33.25 64.21 -43.83
N VAL A 646 -34.21 63.91 -42.96
CA VAL A 646 -35.65 64.12 -43.20
C VAL A 646 -35.97 65.56 -42.81
N ASP A 647 -36.56 66.31 -43.73
CA ASP A 647 -36.99 67.70 -43.46
C ASP A 647 -38.28 67.70 -42.62
N LEU A 648 -38.09 67.57 -41.31
CA LEU A 648 -39.13 67.60 -40.28
C LEU A 648 -39.66 69.03 -40.02
N GLY A 649 -39.13 70.06 -40.71
CA GLY A 649 -39.54 71.46 -40.57
C GLY A 649 -40.65 71.91 -41.52
N LYS A 650 -40.95 71.15 -42.58
CA LYS A 650 -41.90 71.58 -43.63
C LYS A 650 -43.31 71.86 -43.08
N PRO A 651 -44.00 72.93 -43.53
CA PRO A 651 -45.39 73.16 -43.20
C PRO A 651 -46.29 72.04 -43.72
N PHE A 652 -47.46 71.89 -43.12
CA PHE A 652 -48.43 70.85 -43.46
C PHE A 652 -49.16 71.18 -44.77
N GLU A 653 -48.90 70.41 -45.83
CA GLU A 653 -49.63 70.50 -47.10
C GLU A 653 -50.80 69.50 -47.13
N PRO A 654 -52.08 69.95 -47.13
CA PRO A 654 -53.25 69.06 -47.04
C PRO A 654 -53.53 68.23 -48.30
N THR A 655 -52.75 68.42 -49.37
CA THR A 655 -52.87 67.71 -50.65
C THR A 655 -51.67 66.81 -50.97
N GLY A 656 -50.65 66.75 -50.08
CA GLY A 656 -49.58 65.76 -50.18
C GLY A 656 -50.00 64.38 -49.65
N GLU A 657 -49.23 63.35 -49.96
CA GLU A 657 -49.40 62.02 -49.36
C GLU A 657 -49.02 62.04 -47.87
N LEU A 658 -50.00 62.29 -47.00
CA LEU A 658 -49.85 62.01 -45.56
C LEU A 658 -49.59 60.52 -45.32
N SER A 659 -48.78 60.23 -44.29
CA SER A 659 -48.67 58.91 -43.66
C SER A 659 -47.99 57.79 -44.47
N GLY A 660 -46.84 58.07 -45.08
CA GLY A 660 -45.84 57.04 -45.43
C GLY A 660 -44.78 56.87 -44.33
N THR A 661 -44.40 55.64 -43.99
CA THR A 661 -43.23 55.34 -43.12
C THR A 661 -41.97 56.01 -43.66
N SER A 662 -41.15 56.65 -42.81
CA SER A 662 -39.93 57.31 -43.27
C SER A 662 -38.95 56.33 -43.92
N ALA A 663 -38.25 56.75 -44.97
CA ALA A 663 -37.35 55.88 -45.73
C ALA A 663 -36.26 55.21 -44.87
N TYR A 664 -35.68 55.93 -43.89
CA TYR A 664 -34.71 55.37 -42.95
C TYR A 664 -35.34 54.37 -41.97
N MET A 665 -36.61 54.57 -41.59
CA MET A 665 -37.34 53.66 -40.70
C MET A 665 -37.66 52.37 -41.45
N LYS A 666 -38.13 52.45 -42.71
CA LYS A 666 -38.31 51.29 -43.58
C LYS A 666 -37.00 50.50 -43.75
N GLU A 667 -35.88 51.18 -44.01
CA GLU A 667 -34.55 50.55 -44.07
C GLU A 667 -34.18 49.84 -42.75
N LEU A 668 -34.49 50.45 -41.61
CA LEU A 668 -34.26 49.86 -40.28
C LEU A 668 -35.13 48.61 -40.05
N VAL A 669 -36.43 48.65 -40.37
CA VAL A 669 -37.34 47.50 -40.23
C VAL A 669 -36.89 46.34 -41.13
N GLU A 670 -36.54 46.62 -42.39
CA GLU A 670 -36.02 45.61 -43.32
C GLU A 670 -34.69 45.01 -42.80
N LYS A 671 -33.78 45.82 -42.25
CA LYS A 671 -32.50 45.33 -41.72
C LYS A 671 -32.63 44.60 -40.39
N LEU A 672 -33.49 45.02 -39.47
CA LEU A 672 -33.82 44.26 -38.26
C LEU A 672 -34.43 42.90 -38.62
N SER A 673 -35.38 42.85 -39.56
CA SER A 673 -35.97 41.61 -40.05
C SER A 673 -34.92 40.67 -40.67
N PHE A 674 -34.02 41.20 -41.50
CA PHE A 674 -32.89 40.46 -42.06
C PHE A 674 -31.95 39.92 -40.96
N ILE A 675 -31.55 40.75 -40.00
CA ILE A 675 -30.69 40.33 -38.87
C ILE A 675 -31.37 39.23 -38.05
N ARG A 676 -32.67 39.33 -37.78
CA ARG A 676 -33.42 38.34 -36.99
C ARG A 676 -33.54 36.99 -37.69
N THR A 677 -33.86 37.00 -38.99
CA THR A 677 -34.21 35.81 -39.75
C THR A 677 -33.02 35.16 -40.44
N GLN A 678 -32.17 35.94 -41.09
CA GLN A 678 -31.04 35.43 -41.89
C GLN A 678 -29.77 35.24 -41.05
N ILE A 679 -29.48 36.14 -40.12
CA ILE A 679 -28.24 36.10 -39.31
C ILE A 679 -28.45 35.32 -38.01
N LEU A 680 -29.24 35.88 -37.08
CA LEU A 680 -29.44 35.28 -35.75
C LEU A 680 -30.16 33.93 -35.83
N GLY A 681 -31.02 33.73 -36.84
CA GLY A 681 -31.71 32.46 -37.10
C GLY A 681 -30.80 31.27 -37.40
N GLN A 682 -29.52 31.47 -37.72
CA GLN A 682 -28.55 30.38 -37.93
C GLN A 682 -27.94 29.86 -36.61
N TYR A 683 -28.11 30.59 -35.50
CA TYR A 683 -27.47 30.28 -34.21
C TYR A 683 -28.44 29.52 -33.29
N ASN A 684 -28.25 28.21 -33.14
CA ASN A 684 -29.06 27.40 -32.22
C ASN A 684 -28.48 27.46 -30.80
N VAL A 685 -28.61 28.64 -30.17
CA VAL A 685 -27.98 29.01 -28.88
C VAL A 685 -28.97 29.30 -27.74
N GLY A 686 -30.27 29.01 -27.91
CA GLY A 686 -31.27 29.08 -26.85
C GLY A 686 -31.33 30.44 -26.13
N GLU A 687 -31.17 30.44 -24.79
CA GLU A 687 -31.25 31.65 -23.96
C GLU A 687 -30.26 32.74 -24.36
N LEU A 688 -29.03 32.39 -24.76
CA LEU A 688 -28.01 33.34 -25.20
C LEU A 688 -28.47 34.16 -26.42
N GLY A 689 -29.27 33.55 -27.31
CA GLY A 689 -29.86 34.23 -28.46
C GLY A 689 -30.89 35.30 -28.04
N LYS A 690 -31.62 35.06 -26.94
CA LYS A 690 -32.55 36.05 -26.37
C LYS A 690 -31.79 37.22 -25.73
N GLU A 691 -30.66 36.95 -25.08
CA GLU A 691 -29.80 37.99 -24.51
C GLU A 691 -29.22 38.91 -25.59
N TRP A 692 -28.76 38.35 -26.72
CA TRP A 692 -28.32 39.12 -27.89
C TRP A 692 -29.47 39.98 -28.46
N VAL A 693 -30.66 39.38 -28.65
CA VAL A 693 -31.86 40.09 -29.13
C VAL A 693 -32.22 41.25 -28.19
N ASN A 694 -32.28 41.02 -26.89
CA ASN A 694 -32.56 42.05 -25.88
C ASN A 694 -31.51 43.18 -25.92
N THR A 695 -30.23 42.84 -26.05
CA THR A 695 -29.13 43.82 -26.14
C THR A 695 -29.23 44.69 -27.39
N ILE A 696 -29.52 44.09 -28.55
CA ILE A 696 -29.72 44.80 -29.82
C ILE A 696 -30.95 45.72 -29.74
N VAL A 697 -32.06 45.25 -29.17
CA VAL A 697 -33.27 46.05 -28.98
C VAL A 697 -33.02 47.26 -28.08
N LYS A 698 -32.39 47.08 -26.90
CA LYS A 698 -32.08 48.19 -25.99
C LYS A 698 -31.18 49.24 -26.64
N TYR A 699 -30.15 48.81 -27.36
CA TYR A 699 -29.29 49.71 -28.14
C TYR A 699 -30.07 50.48 -29.22
N THR A 700 -30.98 49.80 -29.93
CA THR A 700 -31.81 50.41 -30.98
C THR A 700 -32.77 51.45 -30.40
N ILE A 701 -33.47 51.13 -29.29
CA ILE A 701 -34.39 52.04 -28.61
C ILE A 701 -33.64 53.29 -28.11
N LYS A 702 -32.54 53.12 -27.37
CA LYS A 702 -31.77 54.26 -26.83
C LYS A 702 -31.22 55.15 -27.93
N SER A 703 -30.65 54.56 -28.98
CA SER A 703 -30.09 55.31 -30.11
C SER A 703 -31.18 56.08 -30.87
N PHE A 704 -32.35 55.48 -31.10
CA PHE A 704 -33.49 56.15 -31.74
C PHE A 704 -34.00 57.31 -30.87
N ILE A 705 -34.22 57.09 -29.58
CA ILE A 705 -34.70 58.12 -28.64
C ILE A 705 -33.73 59.30 -28.59
N LEU A 706 -32.43 59.04 -28.51
CA LEU A 706 -31.42 60.10 -28.51
C LEU A 706 -31.43 60.90 -29.82
N HIS A 707 -31.46 60.25 -30.99
CA HIS A 707 -31.58 60.95 -32.27
C HIS A 707 -32.91 61.71 -32.41
N ALA A 708 -34.04 61.14 -32.01
CA ALA A 708 -35.35 61.81 -32.05
C ALA A 708 -35.40 63.03 -31.11
N SER A 709 -34.73 62.97 -29.96
CA SER A 709 -34.69 64.08 -28.99
C SER A 709 -33.94 65.32 -29.48
N ILE A 710 -33.02 65.17 -30.44
CA ILE A 710 -32.21 66.27 -31.01
C ILE A 710 -32.61 66.68 -32.43
N ALA A 711 -33.71 66.13 -32.97
CA ALA A 711 -34.15 66.38 -34.34
C ALA A 711 -34.64 67.83 -34.52
N LYS A 712 -33.91 68.64 -35.30
CA LYS A 712 -34.17 70.08 -35.50
C LYS A 712 -33.93 70.45 -36.98
N PRO A 713 -34.81 71.23 -37.65
CA PRO A 713 -36.07 71.82 -37.17
C PRO A 713 -37.18 70.79 -36.97
N LEU A 714 -38.21 71.13 -36.17
CA LEU A 714 -39.33 70.24 -35.84
C LEU A 714 -40.69 70.96 -35.90
N GLY A 715 -41.38 70.84 -37.03
CA GLY A 715 -42.75 71.33 -37.26
C GLY A 715 -43.83 70.34 -36.78
N GLU A 716 -45.11 70.71 -36.96
CA GLU A 716 -46.24 69.85 -36.56
C GLU A 716 -46.35 68.57 -37.40
N SER A 717 -46.11 68.70 -38.70
CA SER A 717 -45.88 67.59 -39.65
C SER A 717 -44.76 66.64 -39.15
N GLY A 718 -43.62 67.19 -38.76
CA GLY A 718 -42.47 66.44 -38.24
C GLY A 718 -42.78 65.72 -36.92
N LYS A 719 -43.55 66.34 -36.02
CA LYS A 719 -44.04 65.68 -34.79
C LYS A 719 -44.93 64.48 -35.14
N LEU A 720 -45.88 64.64 -36.07
CA LEU A 720 -46.75 63.55 -36.52
C LEU A 720 -45.92 62.42 -37.15
N GLN A 721 -45.00 62.74 -38.07
CA GLN A 721 -44.11 61.77 -38.71
C GLN A 721 -43.25 61.00 -37.70
N LEU A 722 -42.69 61.69 -36.71
CA LEU A 722 -41.98 61.04 -35.60
C LEU A 722 -42.88 60.07 -34.81
N THR A 723 -44.18 60.35 -34.66
CA THR A 723 -45.09 59.38 -34.01
C THR A 723 -45.44 58.19 -34.91
N THR A 724 -45.44 58.34 -36.23
CA THR A 724 -45.53 57.22 -37.18
C THR A 724 -44.29 56.34 -37.07
N ASP A 725 -43.11 56.94 -37.19
CA ASP A 725 -41.82 56.24 -37.08
C ASP A 725 -41.64 55.55 -35.71
N MET A 726 -42.10 56.17 -34.60
CA MET A 726 -42.17 55.49 -33.29
C MET A 726 -43.07 54.26 -33.34
N THR A 727 -44.23 54.33 -33.99
CA THR A 727 -45.18 53.20 -34.08
C THR A 727 -44.59 52.06 -34.92
N ASP A 728 -43.94 52.39 -36.03
CA ASP A 728 -43.27 51.42 -36.90
C ASP A 728 -42.05 50.77 -36.20
N LEU A 729 -41.30 51.55 -35.41
CA LEU A 729 -40.23 51.02 -34.56
C LEU A 729 -40.76 50.12 -33.43
N GLU A 730 -41.84 50.50 -32.76
CA GLU A 730 -42.50 49.64 -31.77
C GLU A 730 -42.93 48.31 -32.42
N PHE A 731 -43.51 48.34 -33.62
CA PHE A 731 -43.91 47.13 -34.34
C PHE A 731 -42.71 46.27 -34.75
N ALA A 732 -41.67 46.88 -35.33
CA ALA A 732 -40.45 46.19 -35.77
C ALA A 732 -39.69 45.54 -34.60
N ILE A 733 -39.60 46.21 -33.45
CA ILE A 733 -39.00 45.65 -32.23
C ILE A 733 -39.82 44.49 -31.69
N ASN A 734 -41.15 44.59 -31.67
CA ASN A 734 -42.01 43.47 -31.29
C ASN A 734 -41.79 42.26 -32.21
N ALA A 735 -41.76 42.46 -33.53
CA ALA A 735 -41.48 41.40 -34.50
C ALA A 735 -40.06 40.81 -34.35
N PHE A 736 -39.06 41.62 -34.00
CA PHE A 736 -37.68 41.20 -33.76
C PHE A 736 -37.53 40.33 -32.49
N MET A 737 -38.27 40.65 -31.43
CA MET A 737 -38.26 39.89 -30.17
C MET A 737 -39.11 38.62 -30.19
N MET A 738 -40.12 38.53 -31.06
CA MET A 738 -40.88 37.30 -31.23
C MET A 738 -39.98 36.16 -31.71
N ASP A 739 -40.26 34.94 -31.24
CA ASP A 739 -39.49 33.76 -31.64
C ASP A 739 -40.22 32.90 -32.67
N SER A 740 -39.55 32.66 -33.79
CA SER A 740 -40.06 31.88 -34.92
C SER A 740 -40.37 30.43 -34.56
N SER A 741 -39.76 29.91 -33.48
CA SER A 741 -39.98 28.56 -32.95
C SER A 741 -40.99 28.48 -31.79
N ALA A 742 -41.41 29.59 -31.19
CA ALA A 742 -42.20 29.59 -29.95
C ALA A 742 -43.50 30.42 -30.05
N GLN A 743 -44.56 29.82 -30.59
CA GLN A 743 -45.93 30.34 -30.48
C GLN A 743 -46.51 30.32 -29.05
N SER A 744 -45.78 29.78 -28.06
CA SER A 744 -46.27 29.60 -26.69
C SER A 744 -45.67 30.62 -25.73
N LYS A 745 -46.54 31.25 -24.94
CA LYS A 745 -46.29 32.37 -24.01
C LYS A 745 -45.80 33.66 -24.69
N ARG A 746 -46.72 34.61 -24.76
CA ARG A 746 -46.49 36.04 -24.98
C ARG A 746 -45.82 36.67 -23.75
N THR A 747 -44.60 36.21 -23.42
CA THR A 747 -43.77 36.74 -22.33
C THR A 747 -43.66 38.26 -22.48
N SER A 748 -43.88 39.00 -21.40
CA SER A 748 -44.19 40.41 -21.52
C SER A 748 -42.94 41.21 -21.88
N MET A 749 -43.04 42.04 -22.92
CA MET A 749 -42.07 43.08 -23.30
C MET A 749 -41.59 43.92 -22.11
N LEU A 750 -42.45 44.06 -21.10
CA LEU A 750 -42.20 44.80 -19.86
C LEU A 750 -41.19 44.14 -18.90
N GLU A 751 -40.91 42.84 -18.98
CA GLU A 751 -40.08 42.14 -17.98
C GLU A 751 -38.57 42.39 -18.14
N PHE A 752 -38.07 42.50 -19.38
CA PHE A 752 -36.63 42.64 -19.65
C PHE A 752 -36.23 43.93 -20.36
N VAL A 753 -37.15 44.56 -21.11
CA VAL A 753 -36.94 45.80 -21.88
C VAL A 753 -37.84 46.94 -21.37
N GLY A 754 -38.60 46.69 -20.30
CA GLY A 754 -39.71 47.54 -19.85
C GLY A 754 -39.38 49.02 -19.66
N ASP A 755 -38.22 49.35 -19.09
CA ASP A 755 -37.87 50.76 -18.83
C ASP A 755 -37.47 51.51 -20.10
N ASP A 756 -36.58 50.95 -20.93
CA ASP A 756 -36.22 51.56 -22.21
C ASP A 756 -37.46 51.77 -23.11
N TYR A 757 -38.39 50.81 -23.07
CA TYR A 757 -39.67 50.89 -23.78
C TYR A 757 -40.66 51.91 -23.16
N ARG A 758 -40.65 52.10 -21.82
CA ARG A 758 -41.40 53.17 -21.15
C ARG A 758 -40.91 54.55 -21.60
N VAL A 759 -39.60 54.75 -21.76
CA VAL A 759 -39.04 56.01 -22.30
C VAL A 759 -39.56 56.28 -23.72
N LEU A 760 -39.57 55.26 -24.60
CA LEU A 760 -40.12 55.39 -25.96
C LEU A 760 -41.60 55.79 -25.94
N ARG A 761 -42.42 55.13 -25.11
CA ARG A 761 -43.84 55.44 -24.92
C ARG A 761 -44.06 56.85 -24.36
N ALA A 762 -43.22 57.30 -23.43
CA ALA A 762 -43.31 58.61 -22.80
C ALA A 762 -42.82 59.77 -23.70
N LEU A 763 -41.97 59.47 -24.70
CA LEU A 763 -41.54 60.47 -25.69
C LEU A 763 -42.70 60.93 -26.59
N ARG A 764 -43.67 60.05 -26.88
CA ARG A 764 -44.83 60.37 -27.74
C ARG A 764 -45.68 61.56 -27.24
N PRO A 765 -46.15 61.61 -25.97
CA PRO A 765 -46.85 62.80 -25.45
C PRO A 765 -45.93 64.02 -25.29
N LEU A 766 -44.64 63.83 -24.98
CA LEU A 766 -43.67 64.93 -24.83
C LEU A 766 -43.62 65.83 -26.09
N LEU A 767 -43.74 65.25 -27.29
CA LEU A 767 -43.77 66.00 -28.55
C LEU A 767 -44.86 67.08 -28.58
N PHE A 768 -46.01 66.86 -27.94
CA PHE A 768 -47.22 67.70 -28.00
C PHE A 768 -47.50 68.48 -26.70
N LEU A 769 -46.73 68.28 -25.62
CA LEU A 769 -46.88 69.11 -24.41
C LEU A 769 -46.61 70.60 -24.68
N GLU A 770 -47.33 71.46 -23.97
CA GLU A 770 -47.06 72.91 -23.89
C GLU A 770 -45.69 73.18 -23.23
N ASN A 771 -44.99 74.24 -23.64
CA ASN A 771 -43.65 74.58 -23.14
C ASN A 771 -43.61 74.71 -21.61
N SER A 772 -44.56 75.44 -21.03
CA SER A 772 -44.72 75.66 -19.58
C SER A 772 -44.77 74.36 -18.76
N ARG A 773 -45.19 73.25 -19.36
CA ARG A 773 -45.30 71.93 -18.70
C ARG A 773 -44.03 71.07 -18.83
N LEU A 774 -43.10 71.42 -19.72
CA LEU A 774 -41.88 70.62 -19.96
C LEU A 774 -40.94 70.53 -18.76
N ALA A 775 -40.93 71.53 -17.87
CA ALA A 775 -40.13 71.50 -16.65
C ALA A 775 -40.80 70.78 -15.47
N SER A 776 -42.06 70.35 -15.62
CA SER A 776 -42.83 69.75 -14.52
C SER A 776 -42.59 68.24 -14.40
N PRO A 777 -42.33 67.71 -13.18
CA PRO A 777 -42.01 66.28 -12.99
C PRO A 777 -43.23 65.36 -13.12
N GLU A 778 -44.45 65.90 -13.10
CA GLU A 778 -45.71 65.15 -13.18
C GLU A 778 -46.06 64.77 -14.63
N TYR A 779 -45.76 65.65 -15.60
CA TYR A 779 -46.04 65.44 -17.02
C TYR A 779 -44.86 64.81 -17.78
N THR A 780 -43.70 64.63 -17.13
CA THR A 780 -42.47 64.07 -17.71
C THR A 780 -42.02 62.74 -17.08
N VAL A 781 -42.94 62.06 -16.36
CA VAL A 781 -42.68 60.77 -15.70
C VAL A 781 -42.18 59.72 -16.69
N GLY A 782 -41.07 59.05 -16.37
CA GLY A 782 -40.49 57.98 -17.18
C GLY A 782 -39.51 58.43 -18.27
N LEU A 783 -39.15 59.72 -18.34
CA LEU A 783 -38.12 60.25 -19.25
C LEU A 783 -36.81 60.54 -18.52
N GLN A 784 -35.67 60.30 -19.16
CA GLN A 784 -34.37 60.78 -18.68
C GLN A 784 -34.29 62.31 -18.81
N PRO A 785 -33.70 63.05 -17.85
CA PRO A 785 -33.59 64.51 -17.92
C PRO A 785 -32.93 65.03 -19.19
N LEU A 786 -31.94 64.30 -19.74
CA LEU A 786 -31.24 64.66 -20.97
C LEU A 786 -32.18 64.76 -22.19
N ILE A 787 -33.17 63.86 -22.30
CA ILE A 787 -34.17 63.85 -23.38
C ILE A 787 -35.07 65.09 -23.31
N ILE A 788 -35.48 65.45 -22.09
CA ILE A 788 -36.31 66.65 -21.83
C ILE A 788 -35.51 67.91 -22.19
N LEU A 789 -34.24 67.97 -21.80
CA LEU A 789 -33.34 69.09 -22.11
C LEU A 789 -33.10 69.24 -23.62
N HIS A 790 -32.84 68.15 -24.34
CA HIS A 790 -32.72 68.18 -25.80
C HIS A 790 -34.00 68.72 -26.46
N HIS A 791 -35.17 68.25 -26.04
CA HIS A 791 -36.46 68.68 -26.60
C HIS A 791 -36.76 70.17 -26.34
N ILE A 792 -36.38 70.70 -25.17
CA ILE A 792 -36.44 72.15 -24.89
C ILE A 792 -35.53 72.92 -25.86
N LEU A 793 -34.29 72.46 -26.07
CA LEU A 793 -33.35 73.09 -27.02
C LEU A 793 -33.82 73.00 -28.47
N VAL A 794 -34.42 71.88 -28.90
CA VAL A 794 -35.01 71.71 -30.24
C VAL A 794 -36.08 72.76 -30.53
N ARG A 795 -36.98 73.02 -29.57
CA ARG A 795 -38.07 74.01 -29.68
C ARG A 795 -37.61 75.48 -29.61
N SER A 796 -36.45 75.74 -29.02
CA SER A 796 -35.91 77.08 -28.79
C SER A 796 -35.10 77.63 -29.97
N PRO A 797 -34.75 78.93 -30.03
CA PRO A 797 -33.72 79.45 -30.94
C PRO A 797 -32.28 79.01 -30.61
N ILE A 798 -32.05 78.28 -29.51
CA ILE A 798 -30.72 77.91 -29.01
C ILE A 798 -30.12 76.78 -29.86
N SER A 799 -28.80 76.85 -30.08
CA SER A 799 -27.99 75.81 -30.74
C SER A 799 -27.88 74.53 -29.89
N LEU A 800 -27.93 73.36 -30.52
CA LEU A 800 -27.78 72.08 -29.82
C LEU A 800 -26.32 71.79 -29.46
N PRO A 801 -26.03 70.95 -28.44
CA PRO A 801 -24.66 70.80 -27.93
C PRO A 801 -23.63 70.30 -28.94
N HIS A 802 -24.07 69.53 -29.94
CA HIS A 802 -23.20 69.04 -31.00
C HIS A 802 -22.69 70.16 -31.92
N THR A 803 -23.51 71.17 -32.24
CA THR A 803 -23.11 72.24 -33.16
C THR A 803 -22.05 73.17 -32.55
N LEU A 804 -22.05 73.37 -31.23
CA LEU A 804 -21.02 74.15 -30.52
C LEU A 804 -19.64 73.47 -30.52
N HIS A 805 -19.61 72.14 -30.64
CA HIS A 805 -18.38 71.36 -30.70
C HIS A 805 -17.98 70.96 -32.13
N GLY A 806 -18.77 71.35 -33.14
CA GLY A 806 -18.55 70.96 -34.54
C GLY A 806 -18.77 69.47 -34.82
N TRP A 807 -19.49 68.77 -33.94
CA TRP A 807 -19.79 67.34 -34.06
C TRP A 807 -21.04 67.12 -34.92
N SER A 808 -21.05 66.02 -35.68
CA SER A 808 -22.29 65.50 -36.25
C SER A 808 -23.23 64.94 -35.18
N GLU A 809 -24.51 64.81 -35.52
CA GLU A 809 -25.54 64.21 -34.67
C GLU A 809 -25.22 62.74 -34.35
N ALA A 810 -24.54 62.05 -35.28
CA ALA A 810 -24.03 60.69 -35.10
C ALA A 810 -22.91 60.62 -34.06
N GLU A 811 -21.93 61.53 -34.13
CA GLU A 811 -20.83 61.60 -33.17
C GLU A 811 -21.31 62.01 -31.78
N TYR A 812 -22.29 62.92 -31.69
CA TYR A 812 -22.87 63.33 -30.40
C TYR A 812 -23.68 62.21 -29.72
N VAL A 813 -24.56 61.52 -30.46
CA VAL A 813 -25.28 60.37 -29.88
C VAL A 813 -24.33 59.23 -29.54
N ARG A 814 -23.26 59.02 -30.31
CA ARG A 814 -22.19 58.10 -29.93
C ARG A 814 -21.49 58.52 -28.65
N TRP A 815 -21.10 59.80 -28.53
CA TRP A 815 -20.44 60.36 -27.34
C TRP A 815 -21.29 60.16 -26.09
N ILE A 816 -22.60 60.45 -26.15
CA ILE A 816 -23.54 60.22 -25.04
C ILE A 816 -23.58 58.75 -24.62
N ASN A 817 -23.53 57.80 -25.57
CA ASN A 817 -23.52 56.37 -25.25
C ASN A 817 -22.17 55.88 -24.66
N GLU A 818 -21.11 56.69 -24.72
CA GLU A 818 -19.77 56.38 -24.22
C GLU A 818 -19.42 57.13 -22.91
N HIS A 819 -20.25 58.10 -22.46
CA HIS A 819 -20.00 59.02 -21.33
C HIS A 819 -21.12 58.99 -20.28
N GLN A 820 -20.94 59.68 -19.14
CA GLN A 820 -21.93 59.73 -18.06
C GLN A 820 -23.02 60.79 -18.32
N GLU A 821 -24.25 60.56 -17.81
CA GLU A 821 -25.35 61.53 -17.93
C GLU A 821 -25.01 62.90 -17.33
N SER A 822 -24.22 62.92 -16.25
CA SER A 822 -23.70 64.13 -15.59
C SER A 822 -22.84 64.99 -16.51
N GLU A 823 -22.03 64.37 -17.37
CA GLU A 823 -21.16 65.03 -18.36
C GLU A 823 -22.00 65.57 -19.53
N ALA A 824 -23.03 64.85 -19.96
CA ALA A 824 -24.00 65.35 -20.92
C ALA A 824 -24.78 66.57 -20.38
N TRP A 825 -25.10 66.60 -19.08
CA TRP A 825 -25.74 67.75 -18.45
C TRP A 825 -24.82 68.99 -18.36
N THR A 826 -23.50 68.83 -18.17
CA THR A 826 -22.57 69.98 -18.18
C THR A 826 -22.35 70.52 -19.59
N LEU A 827 -22.38 69.68 -20.63
CA LEU A 827 -22.43 70.17 -22.02
C LEU A 827 -23.69 71.03 -22.26
N VAL A 828 -24.87 70.55 -21.88
CA VAL A 828 -26.12 71.33 -22.01
C VAL A 828 -26.05 72.65 -21.23
N GLU A 829 -25.57 72.63 -19.99
CA GLU A 829 -25.42 73.85 -19.18
C GLU A 829 -24.46 74.87 -19.82
N ARG A 830 -23.37 74.40 -20.45
CA ARG A 830 -22.43 75.23 -21.22
C ARG A 830 -23.08 75.84 -22.47
N CYS A 831 -24.01 75.14 -23.12
CA CYS A 831 -24.74 75.68 -24.27
C CYS A 831 -25.60 76.88 -23.85
N LEU A 832 -26.31 76.74 -22.74
CA LEU A 832 -27.17 77.80 -22.19
C LEU A 832 -26.34 79.04 -21.83
N THR A 833 -25.20 78.87 -21.15
CA THR A 833 -24.35 80.02 -20.76
C THR A 833 -23.66 80.70 -21.93
N LEU A 834 -23.29 79.99 -23.00
CA LEU A 834 -22.74 80.62 -24.21
C LEU A 834 -23.83 81.43 -24.94
N TRP A 835 -25.02 80.85 -25.13
CA TRP A 835 -26.14 81.56 -25.76
C TRP A 835 -26.61 82.79 -24.97
N GLU A 836 -26.66 82.71 -23.64
CA GLU A 836 -26.94 83.86 -22.76
C GLU A 836 -25.95 85.02 -23.00
N ASN A 837 -24.66 84.72 -23.20
CA ASN A 837 -23.60 85.71 -23.36
C ASN A 837 -23.48 86.30 -24.78
N GLU A 838 -23.77 85.52 -25.82
CA GLU A 838 -23.48 85.88 -27.22
C GLU A 838 -24.63 86.63 -27.95
N GLN A 839 -25.86 86.61 -27.41
CA GLN A 839 -27.05 87.13 -28.10
C GLN A 839 -27.36 88.60 -27.86
N THR A 840 -27.99 89.23 -28.86
CA THR A 840 -28.55 90.59 -28.79
C THR A 840 -29.74 90.66 -27.81
N PRO A 841 -30.05 91.85 -27.24
CA PRO A 841 -31.13 92.01 -26.26
C PRO A 841 -32.55 91.80 -26.83
N GLU A 842 -32.69 91.69 -28.16
CA GLU A 842 -33.94 91.33 -28.84
C GLU A 842 -34.06 89.79 -28.92
N ASN A 843 -33.10 89.11 -29.54
CA ASN A 843 -33.01 87.64 -29.61
C ASN A 843 -33.06 86.98 -28.22
N ARG A 844 -32.50 87.63 -27.19
CA ARG A 844 -32.51 87.11 -25.82
C ARG A 844 -33.92 86.85 -25.30
N LYS A 845 -34.90 87.70 -25.64
CA LYS A 845 -36.31 87.56 -25.18
C LYS A 845 -37.01 86.34 -25.75
N GLU A 846 -36.66 85.93 -26.97
CA GLU A 846 -37.29 84.78 -27.65
C GLU A 846 -36.80 83.42 -27.11
N GLY A 847 -35.63 83.39 -26.46
CA GLY A 847 -35.08 82.18 -25.84
C GLY A 847 -35.18 82.13 -24.31
N GLU A 848 -35.47 83.24 -23.62
CA GLU A 848 -35.41 83.36 -22.15
C GLU A 848 -36.30 82.33 -21.42
N GLU A 849 -37.53 82.10 -21.91
CA GLU A 849 -38.45 81.05 -21.42
C GLU A 849 -37.78 79.66 -21.46
N TYR A 850 -37.17 79.30 -22.58
CA TYR A 850 -36.53 77.99 -22.79
C TYR A 850 -35.28 77.82 -21.90
N VAL A 851 -34.55 78.90 -21.65
CA VAL A 851 -33.41 78.92 -20.72
C VAL A 851 -33.88 78.66 -19.28
N GLU A 852 -34.94 79.33 -18.82
CA GLU A 852 -35.47 79.10 -17.46
C GLU A 852 -36.02 77.67 -17.28
N LEU A 853 -36.75 77.16 -18.28
CA LEU A 853 -37.25 75.78 -18.31
C LEU A 853 -36.08 74.77 -18.24
N ALA A 854 -35.05 74.93 -19.09
CA ALA A 854 -33.89 74.04 -19.10
C ALA A 854 -33.09 74.10 -17.78
N ARG A 855 -32.88 75.30 -17.23
CA ARG A 855 -32.23 75.48 -15.91
C ARG A 855 -33.05 74.86 -14.77
N THR A 856 -34.38 74.85 -14.87
CA THR A 856 -35.28 74.22 -13.89
C THR A 856 -35.22 72.69 -13.97
N VAL A 857 -35.15 72.11 -15.18
CA VAL A 857 -34.91 70.67 -15.37
C VAL A 857 -33.53 70.28 -14.84
N LEU A 858 -32.46 71.02 -15.14
CA LEU A 858 -31.11 70.78 -14.60
C LEU A 858 -31.07 70.83 -13.06
N LYS A 859 -31.71 71.83 -12.44
CA LYS A 859 -31.83 71.94 -10.97
C LYS A 859 -32.61 70.79 -10.34
N THR A 860 -33.52 70.16 -11.08
CA THR A 860 -34.34 69.03 -10.62
C THR A 860 -33.61 67.69 -10.82
N ALA A 861 -32.89 67.55 -11.94
CA ALA A 861 -32.03 66.39 -12.21
C ALA A 861 -30.90 66.26 -11.17
N ARG A 862 -30.22 67.37 -10.83
CA ARG A 862 -29.15 67.41 -9.81
C ARG A 862 -29.63 67.24 -8.36
N LYS A 863 -30.92 66.96 -8.14
CA LYS A 863 -31.53 66.71 -6.82
C LYS A 863 -32.12 65.30 -6.69
N ARG A 864 -32.01 64.47 -7.73
CA ARG A 864 -32.38 63.06 -7.75
C ARG A 864 -31.11 62.20 -7.77
#